data_AF-A0A919NGI8-F1
#
_entry.id   AF-A0A919NGI8-F1
#
_cell.length_a   1.000
_cell.length_b   1.000
_cell.length_c   1.000
_cell.angle_alpha   90.00
_cell.angle_beta   90.00
_cell.angle_gamma   90.00
#
_symmetry.space_group_name_H-M   'P 1'
#
loop_
_entity.id
_entity.type
_entity.pdbx_description
1 polymer ?
#
loop_
_entity_poly.entity_id
_entity_poly.type
_entity_poly.pdbx_seq_one_letter_code
_entity_poly.pdbx_strand_id
1 'polypeptide(L)'
;MPVERWSAAQVETLAPDTASVKAARGLSSPGSWSAAGRLDDVLWGQCRNYQVCVDLAGPAFKCSCPSRKIPCKHTLALLLRWAESDVPAADAPDFAREWQAARAAKATAAAQPKAATAPDPAAAAKRVEQRAERVAGGMIELSRWLDDQVRQGLAGAQRGGPAPFDAMAARLVDAQAPAAAGAVRRLGTIAGIGPHWADRLLGELALLRLLVAGYERLADLPPELAATVRSRIGFPVGTEEVLAGPRVTDRWQVIGQVDADDGNLTTRRTWLRGSSTGRFALVLAFAAAGQPLVSDLVAGTEFRGDLTFYPGSVPLRALVASRDSAAEPFASPSGALPLGDALGGWAATVAGEPWRYDAPVLVADVTPSADGWLLDSAGSALPLAPGHREPWWLLAAAGASPATVAAEWSPSGLRPLAAWTGAGFVPAGAPVLDPAAPRTPELPPDLLAAALVGTNRRPWPGSSTLLETAAVALTRRRAGLAPALDGHAPAPAAPAEITTPLPPATGLRLIRILGEGVPGGAQLAQELLAQWLEAAAAKGGHVPPVVLPALLDAGRRNSIIRPALAQVAGRRGTWLAGMRADWRWLRDESVAAPPPGAGSAGFASPGVPSAGAGSVWEIGTVGERLGFLTELRRVDPAGARSLLAETWAAESSEDRARFVTALGTGLSVDDDAFLEQALDDRRKEVREAALDLLRILPGSSLAARMTQRARAALRYENRRLVVTPPDDLDTGMRRDGVAATPARGLGVSAWLLEEILAGAPLSTWAVPATMLGLARGTDWEAALLHGWAKAAIAQNDPAWAIALLDEASGALRESVRWDLHLVLPADELGRLAADALRREDGMAHRLLAIHPGRWPEELSVTVLETIAHRARTDRHTWQLGELCRSAAVSMPPSYAELVGRLALQLDQEPADQSRVRPVADLARTLTFRHEMFQEFA
;
A
#
# COMPACT_ATOMS: atom_id res chain seq x y z
N MET A 1 -17.02 -12.97 30.83
CA MET A 1 -15.91 -13.61 30.10
C MET A 1 -14.97 -12.51 29.64
N PRO A 2 -13.66 -12.72 29.48
CA PRO A 2 -12.79 -11.68 28.92
C PRO A 2 -13.26 -11.34 27.50
N VAL A 3 -13.45 -10.05 27.20
CA VAL A 3 -13.76 -9.58 25.84
C VAL A 3 -12.60 -9.96 24.93
N GLU A 4 -12.88 -10.77 23.92
CA GLU A 4 -11.84 -11.21 22.97
C GLU A 4 -11.38 -10.01 22.11
N ARG A 5 -10.06 -9.83 22.01
CA ARG A 5 -9.46 -8.64 21.37
C ARG A 5 -9.76 -8.61 19.88
N TRP A 6 -10.18 -7.45 19.38
CA TRP A 6 -10.26 -7.23 17.93
C TRP A 6 -8.86 -7.18 17.32
N SER A 7 -8.73 -7.66 16.10
CA SER A 7 -7.55 -7.48 15.25
C SER A 7 -7.43 -6.04 14.73
N ALA A 8 -6.22 -5.62 14.36
CA ALA A 8 -6.02 -4.32 13.73
C ALA A 8 -6.85 -4.18 12.43
N ALA A 9 -6.94 -5.25 11.63
CA ALA A 9 -7.77 -5.30 10.43
C ALA A 9 -9.26 -5.05 10.72
N GLN A 10 -9.79 -5.61 11.81
CA GLN A 10 -11.15 -5.34 12.28
C GLN A 10 -11.32 -3.85 12.65
N VAL A 11 -10.37 -3.25 13.38
CA VAL A 11 -10.42 -1.83 13.72
C VAL A 11 -10.37 -0.92 12.49
N GLU A 12 -9.63 -1.30 11.45
CA GLU A 12 -9.54 -0.53 10.21
C GLU A 12 -10.86 -0.43 9.46
N THR A 13 -11.68 -1.49 9.52
CA THR A 13 -13.03 -1.48 8.93
C THR A 13 -13.92 -0.41 9.58
N LEU A 14 -13.59 0.04 10.80
CA LEU A 14 -14.36 1.05 11.51
C LEU A 14 -14.11 2.49 11.03
N ALA A 15 -13.03 2.71 10.29
CA ALA A 15 -12.64 4.07 9.97
C ALA A 15 -13.56 4.70 8.92
N PRO A 16 -13.86 6.01 9.06
CA PRO A 16 -14.69 6.73 8.11
C PRO A 16 -13.98 6.97 6.78
N ASP A 17 -12.65 6.97 6.77
CA ASP A 17 -11.82 7.02 5.58
C ASP A 17 -10.41 6.50 5.90
N THR A 18 -9.67 6.15 4.85
CA THR A 18 -8.26 5.71 4.93
C THR A 18 -7.36 6.78 5.59
N ALA A 19 -7.69 8.06 5.43
CA ALA A 19 -6.98 9.17 6.09
C ALA A 19 -7.20 9.21 7.62
N SER A 20 -8.28 8.62 8.12
CA SER A 20 -8.59 8.52 9.55
C SER A 20 -7.90 7.33 10.18
N VAL A 21 -7.85 6.18 9.48
CA VAL A 21 -6.95 5.06 9.84
C VAL A 21 -5.52 5.57 9.96
N LYS A 22 -5.09 6.36 8.97
CA LYS A 22 -3.78 7.02 8.93
C LYS A 22 -3.49 7.83 10.18
N ALA A 23 -4.35 8.79 10.46
CA ALA A 23 -4.16 9.69 11.58
C ALA A 23 -4.27 8.98 12.94
N ALA A 24 -5.08 7.92 13.01
CA ALA A 24 -5.30 7.11 14.20
C ALA A 24 -4.12 6.24 14.55
N ARG A 25 -3.59 5.51 13.57
CA ARG A 25 -2.36 4.76 13.72
C ARG A 25 -1.30 5.67 14.31
N GLY A 26 -1.15 6.90 13.77
CA GLY A 26 -0.44 8.06 14.34
C GLY A 26 -0.31 8.15 15.87
N LEU A 27 -1.36 7.77 16.59
CA LEU A 27 -1.57 7.99 18.01
C LEU A 27 -1.83 6.68 18.80
N SER A 28 -1.73 5.49 18.17
CA SER A 28 -2.01 4.21 18.85
C SER A 28 -0.98 3.82 19.89
N SER A 29 0.17 4.50 19.90
CA SER A 29 1.29 4.12 20.74
C SER A 29 1.12 4.51 22.21
N PRO A 30 1.73 3.77 23.16
CA PRO A 30 1.58 4.04 24.58
C PRO A 30 1.90 5.48 24.98
N GLY A 31 2.98 6.06 24.42
CA GLY A 31 3.43 7.43 24.72
C GLY A 31 2.48 8.54 24.26
N SER A 32 1.51 8.24 23.40
CA SER A 32 0.50 9.21 22.94
C SER A 32 -0.64 9.42 23.96
N TRP A 33 -0.69 8.63 25.03
CA TRP A 33 -1.76 8.62 26.03
C TRP A 33 -1.20 8.85 27.43
N SER A 34 -1.73 9.84 28.16
CA SER A 34 -1.37 10.06 29.56
C SER A 34 -1.97 9.00 30.49
N ALA A 35 -3.13 8.45 30.13
CA ALA A 35 -3.75 7.31 30.79
C ALA A 35 -4.65 6.55 29.80
N ALA A 36 -4.76 5.23 29.97
CA ALA A 36 -5.72 4.39 29.25
C ALA A 36 -6.03 3.16 30.10
N GLY A 37 -7.26 2.67 30.01
CA GLY A 37 -7.71 1.51 30.75
C GLY A 37 -9.03 0.98 30.23
N ARG A 38 -9.47 -0.13 30.82
CA ARG A 38 -10.74 -0.77 30.50
C ARG A 38 -11.65 -0.88 31.72
N LEU A 39 -12.93 -0.56 31.53
CA LEU A 39 -14.02 -0.72 32.48
C LEU A 39 -15.08 -1.63 31.84
N ASP A 40 -15.13 -2.90 32.24
CA ASP A 40 -15.96 -3.92 31.59
C ASP A 40 -15.76 -3.95 30.06
N ASP A 41 -16.80 -3.60 29.30
CA ASP A 41 -16.81 -3.52 27.84
C ASP A 41 -16.49 -2.11 27.31
N VAL A 42 -16.06 -1.17 28.17
CA VAL A 42 -15.70 0.20 27.78
C VAL A 42 -14.19 0.40 27.86
N LEU A 43 -13.56 0.68 26.72
CA LEU A 43 -12.22 1.26 26.71
C LEU A 43 -12.30 2.75 26.99
N TRP A 44 -11.37 3.26 27.79
CA TRP A 44 -11.20 4.67 28.03
C TRP A 44 -9.74 5.08 27.89
N GLY A 45 -9.51 6.32 27.49
CA GLY A 45 -8.17 6.87 27.38
C GLY A 45 -8.15 8.38 27.34
N GLN A 46 -7.02 8.94 27.73
CA GLN A 46 -6.73 10.36 27.71
C GLN A 46 -5.54 10.62 26.77
N CYS A 47 -5.83 11.15 25.58
CA CYS A 47 -4.83 11.46 24.57
C CYS A 47 -4.68 12.98 24.49
N ARG A 48 -3.52 13.50 24.93
CA ARG A 48 -3.32 14.93 25.18
C ARG A 48 -4.39 15.45 26.15
N ASN A 49 -5.19 16.44 25.75
CA ASN A 49 -6.29 16.99 26.53
C ASN A 49 -7.66 16.35 26.20
N TYR A 50 -7.69 15.30 25.36
CA TYR A 50 -8.93 14.69 24.90
C TYR A 50 -9.27 13.42 25.67
N GLN A 51 -10.49 13.37 26.18
CA GLN A 51 -11.09 12.20 26.82
C GLN A 51 -11.75 11.35 25.74
N VAL A 52 -11.44 10.06 25.73
CA VAL A 52 -11.87 9.10 24.70
C VAL A 52 -12.52 7.92 25.40
N CYS A 53 -13.70 7.53 24.94
CA CYS A 53 -14.36 6.29 25.34
C CYS A 53 -14.81 5.50 24.11
N VAL A 54 -14.69 4.18 24.19
CA VAL A 54 -15.12 3.23 23.16
C VAL A 54 -15.90 2.10 23.81
N ASP A 55 -17.10 1.84 23.31
CA ASP A 55 -17.98 0.75 23.74
C ASP A 55 -17.71 -0.50 22.87
N LEU A 56 -17.09 -1.53 23.43
CA LEU A 56 -16.74 -2.77 22.73
C LEU A 56 -17.96 -3.66 22.45
N ALA A 57 -19.07 -3.46 23.18
CA ALA A 57 -20.27 -4.26 22.99
C ALA A 57 -21.02 -3.91 21.70
N GLY A 58 -20.77 -2.73 21.14
CA GLY A 58 -21.29 -2.29 19.85
C GLY A 58 -20.80 -0.90 19.48
N PRO A 59 -19.66 -0.80 18.75
CA PRO A 59 -18.77 0.36 18.75
C PRO A 59 -19.48 1.70 18.72
N ALA A 60 -19.70 2.25 19.92
CA ALA A 60 -20.09 3.63 20.13
C ALA A 60 -18.85 4.39 20.58
N PHE A 61 -18.74 5.63 20.11
CA PHE A 61 -17.52 6.41 20.26
C PHE A 61 -17.84 7.75 20.88
N LYS A 62 -17.07 8.13 21.90
CA LYS A 62 -17.03 9.51 22.40
C LYS A 62 -15.60 9.97 22.46
N CYS A 63 -15.33 11.14 21.90
CA CYS A 63 -14.06 11.82 22.07
C CYS A 63 -14.33 13.31 22.23
N SER A 64 -13.66 13.98 23.18
CA SER A 64 -13.79 15.43 23.37
C SER A 64 -13.01 16.27 22.35
N CYS A 65 -12.43 15.66 21.30
CA CYS A 65 -11.69 16.38 20.27
C CYS A 65 -12.62 17.10 19.28
N PRO A 66 -12.18 18.20 18.64
CA PRO A 66 -13.00 18.99 17.70
C PRO A 66 -13.24 18.30 16.35
N SER A 67 -12.78 17.06 16.17
CA SER A 67 -12.96 16.30 14.92
C SER A 67 -14.45 16.01 14.70
N ARG A 68 -14.93 16.32 13.48
CA ARG A 68 -16.27 15.89 13.04
C ARG A 68 -16.34 14.43 12.61
N LYS A 69 -15.19 13.77 12.41
CA LYS A 69 -15.10 12.34 12.07
C LYS A 69 -15.27 11.47 13.33
N ILE A 70 -16.13 10.44 13.29
CA ILE A 70 -16.51 9.55 14.39
C ILE A 70 -16.64 8.11 13.83
N PRO A 71 -15.77 7.16 14.20
CA PRO A 71 -14.71 7.29 15.17
C PRO A 71 -13.62 8.25 14.69
N CYS A 72 -13.20 9.16 15.57
CA CYS A 72 -12.13 10.09 15.27
C CYS A 72 -10.77 9.38 15.33
N LYS A 73 -9.71 10.05 14.90
CA LYS A 73 -8.35 9.50 15.00
C LYS A 73 -7.99 9.01 16.42
N HIS A 74 -8.43 9.70 17.47
CA HIS A 74 -8.13 9.31 18.86
C HIS A 74 -8.90 8.04 19.26
N THR A 75 -10.15 7.94 18.85
CA THR A 75 -10.99 6.76 19.10
C THR A 75 -10.44 5.52 18.39
N LEU A 76 -10.12 5.64 17.10
CA LEU A 76 -9.49 4.57 16.33
C LEU A 76 -8.10 4.21 16.91
N ALA A 77 -7.34 5.20 17.38
CA ALA A 77 -6.03 4.98 18.01
C ALA A 77 -6.13 4.16 19.29
N LEU A 78 -7.14 4.42 20.14
CA LEU A 78 -7.36 3.64 21.36
C LEU A 78 -7.73 2.19 21.04
N LEU A 79 -8.56 1.98 20.02
CA LEU A 79 -8.93 0.65 19.55
C LEU A 79 -7.72 -0.10 18.96
N LEU A 80 -6.92 0.55 18.12
CA LEU A 80 -5.69 -0.03 17.58
C LEU A 80 -4.72 -0.40 18.70
N ARG A 81 -4.56 0.45 19.71
CA ARG A 81 -3.74 0.14 20.89
C ARG A 81 -4.21 -1.12 21.60
N TRP A 82 -5.52 -1.23 21.85
CA TRP A 82 -6.11 -2.40 22.51
C TRP A 82 -5.94 -3.68 21.66
N ALA A 83 -6.14 -3.57 20.35
CA ALA A 83 -5.91 -4.65 19.40
C ALA A 83 -4.44 -5.12 19.38
N GLU A 84 -3.49 -4.18 19.39
CA GLU A 84 -2.06 -4.43 19.24
C GLU A 84 -1.38 -4.92 20.52
N SER A 85 -1.65 -4.26 21.66
CA SER A 85 -0.82 -4.36 22.87
C SER A 85 -1.59 -4.72 24.14
N ASP A 86 -2.92 -4.91 24.04
CA ASP A 86 -3.86 -4.93 25.17
C ASP A 86 -3.91 -3.60 25.95
N VAL A 87 -5.06 -3.34 26.57
CA VAL A 87 -5.28 -2.21 27.48
C VAL A 87 -5.86 -2.80 28.78
N PRO A 88 -5.10 -2.78 29.88
CA PRO A 88 -5.48 -3.51 31.09
C PRO A 88 -6.72 -2.91 31.74
N ALA A 89 -7.41 -3.74 32.52
CA ALA A 89 -8.45 -3.26 33.42
C ALA A 89 -7.80 -2.30 34.45
N ALA A 90 -8.38 -1.12 34.61
CA ALA A 90 -7.87 -0.08 35.49
C ALA A 90 -9.04 0.72 36.06
N ASP A 91 -8.81 1.40 37.19
CA ASP A 91 -9.82 2.26 37.79
C ASP A 91 -10.24 3.36 36.83
N ALA A 92 -11.49 3.31 36.40
CA ALA A 92 -12.00 4.20 35.39
C ALA A 92 -12.22 5.61 35.96
N PRO A 93 -11.81 6.66 35.22
CA PRO A 93 -12.10 8.05 35.58
C PRO A 93 -13.59 8.37 35.43
N ASP A 94 -14.06 9.43 36.10
CA ASP A 94 -15.47 9.80 36.16
C ASP A 94 -16.12 9.95 34.77
N PHE A 95 -15.42 10.56 33.81
CA PHE A 95 -15.95 10.73 32.45
C PHE A 95 -16.30 9.41 31.76
N ALA A 96 -15.59 8.33 32.07
CA ALA A 96 -15.82 7.01 31.50
C ALA A 96 -17.02 6.32 32.18
N ARG A 97 -17.10 6.41 33.51
CA ARG A 97 -18.22 5.88 34.31
C ARG A 97 -19.53 6.60 33.97
N GLU A 98 -19.50 7.93 33.93
CA GLU A 98 -20.64 8.77 33.53
C GLU A 98 -21.10 8.46 32.11
N TRP A 99 -20.17 8.26 31.17
CA TRP A 99 -20.52 7.92 29.80
C TRP A 99 -21.14 6.53 29.69
N GLN A 100 -20.59 5.52 30.38
CA GLN A 100 -21.16 4.17 30.45
C GLN A 100 -22.57 4.19 31.07
N ALA A 101 -22.75 4.92 32.18
CA ALA A 101 -24.05 5.08 32.84
C ALA A 101 -25.06 5.81 31.94
N ALA A 102 -24.66 6.90 31.27
CA ALA A 102 -25.51 7.61 30.32
C ALA A 102 -25.90 6.75 29.12
N ARG A 103 -25.00 5.88 28.65
CA ARG A 103 -25.27 4.89 27.59
C ARG A 103 -26.27 3.83 28.05
N ALA A 104 -26.09 3.26 29.25
CA ALA A 104 -27.03 2.31 29.84
C ALA A 104 -28.43 2.94 30.00
N ALA A 105 -28.51 4.18 30.49
CA ALA A 105 -29.76 4.93 30.60
C ALA A 105 -30.40 5.20 29.22
N LYS A 106 -29.60 5.57 28.21
CA LYS A 106 -30.08 5.82 26.83
C LYS A 106 -30.54 4.54 26.14
N ALA A 107 -29.87 3.41 26.36
CA ALA A 107 -30.32 2.10 25.89
C ALA A 107 -31.67 1.71 26.53
N THR A 108 -31.82 1.98 27.83
CA THR A 108 -33.09 1.75 28.55
C THR A 108 -34.21 2.68 28.04
N ALA A 109 -33.90 3.95 27.74
CA ALA A 109 -34.85 4.92 27.20
C ALA A 109 -35.20 4.65 25.71
N ALA A 110 -34.27 4.12 24.91
CA ALA A 110 -34.54 3.70 23.53
C ALA A 110 -35.39 2.41 23.46
N ALA A 111 -35.34 1.58 24.50
CA ALA A 111 -36.22 0.42 24.66
C ALA A 111 -37.66 0.80 25.06
N GLN A 112 -37.90 2.04 25.49
CA GLN A 112 -39.25 2.56 25.69
C GLN A 112 -39.77 3.16 24.38
N PRO A 113 -40.95 2.75 23.87
CA PRO A 113 -41.51 3.32 22.66
C PRO A 113 -41.78 4.82 22.88
N LYS A 114 -41.14 5.67 22.06
CA LYS A 114 -41.51 7.08 21.98
C LYS A 114 -42.95 7.16 21.50
N ALA A 115 -43.84 7.74 22.31
CA ALA A 115 -45.18 8.09 21.88
C ALA A 115 -45.09 9.14 20.78
N ALA A 116 -45.06 8.71 19.52
CA ALA A 116 -45.27 9.60 18.40
C ALA A 116 -46.72 10.09 18.45
N THR A 117 -46.92 11.40 18.30
CA THR A 117 -48.24 11.95 18.00
C THR A 117 -48.70 11.32 16.69
N ALA A 118 -49.64 10.38 16.78
CA ALA A 118 -50.17 9.69 15.61
C ALA A 118 -50.70 10.75 14.62
N PRO A 119 -50.21 10.80 13.38
CA PRO A 119 -50.78 11.69 12.39
C PRO A 119 -52.26 11.32 12.19
N ASP A 120 -53.11 12.33 11.94
CA ASP A 120 -54.52 12.11 11.63
C ASP A 120 -54.68 10.96 10.62
N PRO A 121 -55.35 9.86 11.01
CA PRO A 121 -55.50 8.66 10.18
C PRO A 121 -56.13 8.96 8.82
N ALA A 122 -57.07 9.90 8.76
CA ALA A 122 -57.74 10.29 7.52
C ALA A 122 -56.80 11.05 6.58
N ALA A 123 -56.01 11.98 7.11
CA ALA A 123 -54.99 12.71 6.34
C ALA A 123 -53.85 11.78 5.88
N ALA A 124 -53.48 10.77 6.67
CA ALA A 124 -52.49 9.76 6.28
C ALA A 124 -53.01 8.87 5.14
N ALA A 125 -54.25 8.37 5.24
CA ALA A 125 -54.89 7.59 4.17
C ALA A 125 -54.98 8.38 2.87
N LYS A 126 -55.41 9.66 2.93
CA LYS A 126 -55.47 10.54 1.76
C LYS A 126 -54.10 10.78 1.12
N ARG A 127 -53.02 10.90 1.90
CA ARG A 127 -51.65 11.02 1.37
C ARG A 127 -51.18 9.75 0.67
N VAL A 128 -51.57 8.58 1.17
CA VAL A 128 -51.26 7.29 0.54
C VAL A 128 -51.99 7.15 -0.79
N GLU A 129 -53.28 7.49 -0.83
CA GLU A 129 -54.10 7.48 -2.05
C GLU A 129 -53.55 8.44 -3.11
N GLN A 130 -53.30 9.71 -2.75
CA GLN A 130 -52.72 10.71 -3.66
C GLN A 130 -51.34 10.30 -4.19
N ARG A 131 -50.53 9.61 -3.38
CA ARG A 131 -49.26 9.05 -3.84
C ARG A 131 -49.49 7.94 -4.86
N ALA A 132 -50.42 7.02 -4.59
CA ALA A 132 -50.74 5.92 -5.51
C ALA A 132 -51.22 6.46 -6.88
N GLU A 133 -52.05 7.50 -6.89
CA GLU A 133 -52.50 8.18 -8.12
C GLU A 133 -51.32 8.81 -8.90
N ARG A 134 -50.45 9.57 -8.21
CA ARG A 134 -49.27 10.19 -8.84
C ARG A 134 -48.31 9.15 -9.40
N VAL A 135 -48.02 8.10 -8.64
CA VAL A 135 -47.15 7.00 -9.09
C VAL A 135 -47.78 6.29 -10.29
N ALA A 136 -49.09 6.04 -10.27
CA ALA A 136 -49.77 5.43 -11.42
C ALA A 136 -49.64 6.28 -12.69
N GLY A 137 -49.85 7.60 -12.60
CA GLY A 137 -49.61 8.52 -13.70
C GLY A 137 -48.16 8.45 -14.22
N GLY A 138 -47.18 8.45 -13.31
CA GLY A 138 -45.77 8.33 -13.66
C GLY A 138 -45.40 7.00 -14.30
N MET A 139 -45.99 5.88 -13.85
CA MET A 139 -45.75 4.55 -14.45
C MET A 139 -46.34 4.44 -15.86
N ILE A 140 -47.51 5.04 -16.12
CA ILE A 140 -48.10 5.11 -17.47
C ILE A 140 -47.18 5.90 -18.41
N GLU A 141 -46.66 7.04 -17.94
CA GLU A 141 -45.72 7.85 -18.72
C GLU A 141 -44.42 7.08 -18.99
N LEU A 142 -43.88 6.40 -17.97
CA LEU A 142 -42.72 5.52 -18.10
C LEU A 142 -42.94 4.42 -19.12
N SER A 143 -44.10 3.77 -19.09
CA SER A 143 -44.45 2.73 -20.06
C SER A 143 -44.34 3.24 -21.51
N ARG A 144 -44.96 4.39 -21.80
CA ARG A 144 -44.93 5.03 -23.13
C ARG A 144 -43.53 5.46 -23.53
N TRP A 145 -42.79 6.08 -22.62
CA TRP A 145 -41.42 6.51 -22.89
C TRP A 145 -40.49 5.32 -23.20
N LEU A 146 -40.64 4.21 -22.48
CA LEU A 146 -39.91 2.96 -22.74
C LEU A 146 -40.24 2.38 -24.14
N ASP A 147 -41.52 2.41 -24.54
CA ASP A 147 -41.94 2.00 -25.88
C ASP A 147 -41.29 2.88 -26.95
N ASP A 148 -41.26 4.19 -26.73
CA ASP A 148 -40.67 5.13 -27.66
C ASP A 148 -39.15 4.92 -27.82
N GLN A 149 -38.42 4.59 -26.75
CA GLN A 149 -36.98 4.29 -26.85
C GLN A 149 -36.70 3.13 -27.80
N VAL A 150 -37.48 2.06 -27.69
CA VAL A 150 -37.32 0.87 -28.54
C VAL A 150 -37.91 1.08 -29.93
N ARG A 151 -38.97 1.86 -30.06
CA ARG A 151 -39.60 2.19 -31.34
C ARG A 151 -38.68 3.01 -32.23
N GLN A 152 -38.01 4.01 -31.66
CA GLN A 152 -37.08 4.89 -32.36
C GLN A 152 -35.71 4.25 -32.60
N GLY A 153 -35.28 3.36 -31.69
CA GLY A 153 -34.05 2.60 -31.78
C GLY A 153 -32.92 3.15 -30.91
N LEU A 154 -32.19 2.26 -30.23
CA LEU A 154 -31.17 2.62 -29.23
C LEU A 154 -29.96 3.33 -29.84
N ALA A 155 -29.70 3.22 -31.15
CA ALA A 155 -28.63 3.96 -31.81
C ALA A 155 -28.80 5.50 -31.71
N GLY A 156 -30.03 5.99 -31.49
CA GLY A 156 -30.29 7.40 -31.19
C GLY A 156 -29.85 7.83 -29.79
N ALA A 157 -29.89 6.93 -28.81
CA ALA A 157 -29.61 7.22 -27.41
C ALA A 157 -28.16 7.69 -27.18
N GLN A 158 -27.19 7.12 -27.92
CA GLN A 158 -25.79 7.55 -27.89
C GLN A 158 -25.63 9.03 -28.29
N ARG A 159 -26.43 9.52 -29.24
CA ARG A 159 -26.36 10.91 -29.73
C ARG A 159 -27.08 11.89 -28.81
N GLY A 160 -28.13 11.44 -28.12
CA GLY A 160 -28.94 12.26 -27.22
C GLY A 160 -28.29 12.55 -25.86
N GLY A 161 -27.28 11.76 -25.47
CA GLY A 161 -26.60 11.91 -24.18
C GLY A 161 -27.53 11.67 -22.97
N PRO A 162 -27.16 12.14 -21.76
CA PRO A 162 -27.94 11.90 -20.53
C PRO A 162 -29.27 12.66 -20.45
N ALA A 163 -29.41 13.78 -21.17
CA ALA A 163 -30.52 14.73 -20.98
C ALA A 163 -31.95 14.14 -21.13
N PRO A 164 -32.24 13.27 -22.12
CA PRO A 164 -33.56 12.65 -22.24
C PRO A 164 -33.91 11.75 -21.05
N PHE A 165 -32.91 11.10 -20.45
CA PHE A 165 -33.07 10.27 -19.26
C PHE A 165 -33.30 11.13 -18.01
N ASP A 166 -32.55 12.23 -17.87
CA ASP A 166 -32.74 13.18 -16.77
C ASP A 166 -34.13 13.82 -16.78
N ALA A 167 -34.62 14.20 -17.97
CA ALA A 167 -35.96 14.76 -18.13
C ALA A 167 -37.05 13.77 -17.67
N MET A 168 -36.91 12.50 -18.04
CA MET A 168 -37.86 11.47 -17.62
C MET A 168 -37.74 11.14 -16.13
N ALA A 169 -36.52 11.09 -15.60
CA ALA A 169 -36.28 10.91 -14.17
C ALA A 169 -36.91 12.04 -13.35
N ALA A 170 -36.84 13.30 -13.81
CA ALA A 170 -37.49 14.43 -13.14
C ALA A 170 -39.02 14.25 -13.03
N ARG A 171 -39.67 13.82 -14.11
CA ARG A 171 -41.11 13.52 -14.10
C ARG A 171 -41.47 12.39 -13.12
N LEU A 172 -40.62 11.37 -13.02
CA LEU A 172 -40.80 10.30 -12.04
C LEU A 172 -40.61 10.77 -10.59
N VAL A 173 -39.72 11.73 -10.33
CA VAL A 173 -39.60 12.38 -9.02
C VAL A 173 -40.89 13.13 -8.68
N ASP A 174 -41.43 13.91 -9.62
CA ASP A 174 -42.70 14.63 -9.44
C ASP A 174 -43.88 13.66 -9.22
N ALA A 175 -43.85 12.50 -9.88
CA ALA A 175 -44.78 11.39 -9.70
C ALA A 175 -44.59 10.61 -8.39
N GLN A 176 -43.62 10.98 -7.54
CA GLN A 176 -43.26 10.29 -6.29
C GLN A 176 -42.76 8.84 -6.47
N ALA A 177 -42.05 8.57 -7.55
CA ALA A 177 -41.37 7.30 -7.85
C ALA A 177 -39.83 7.46 -7.86
N PRO A 178 -39.19 7.84 -6.73
CA PRO A 178 -37.79 8.26 -6.71
C PRO A 178 -36.79 7.14 -7.02
N ALA A 179 -37.10 5.88 -6.67
CA ALA A 179 -36.20 4.76 -6.98
C ALA A 179 -36.25 4.40 -8.48
N ALA A 180 -37.43 4.46 -9.09
CA ALA A 180 -37.58 4.35 -10.54
C ALA A 180 -36.89 5.51 -11.28
N ALA A 181 -37.02 6.74 -10.77
CA ALA A 181 -36.31 7.90 -11.31
C ALA A 181 -34.79 7.71 -11.27
N GLY A 182 -34.24 7.22 -10.15
CA GLY A 182 -32.84 6.88 -10.03
C GLY A 182 -32.39 5.80 -11.02
N ALA A 183 -33.22 4.78 -11.27
CA ALA A 183 -32.96 3.76 -12.27
C ALA A 183 -32.93 4.33 -13.70
N VAL A 184 -33.89 5.20 -14.06
CA VAL A 184 -33.89 5.89 -15.36
C VAL A 184 -32.65 6.78 -15.53
N ARG A 185 -32.26 7.53 -14.49
CA ARG A 185 -31.07 8.39 -14.54
C ARG A 185 -29.79 7.59 -14.81
N ARG A 186 -29.65 6.40 -14.21
CA ARG A 186 -28.49 5.51 -14.47
C ARG A 186 -28.37 5.07 -15.93
N LEU A 187 -29.47 4.97 -16.68
CA LEU A 187 -29.43 4.62 -18.11
C LEU A 187 -28.58 5.60 -18.93
N GLY A 188 -28.60 6.89 -18.57
CA GLY A 188 -27.80 7.93 -19.21
C GLY A 188 -26.28 7.73 -19.06
N THR A 189 -25.85 6.99 -18.03
CA THR A 189 -24.44 6.61 -17.82
C THR A 189 -24.02 5.38 -18.62
N ILE A 190 -24.98 4.66 -19.21
CA ILE A 190 -24.74 3.47 -20.03
C ILE A 190 -24.74 3.84 -21.51
N ALA A 191 -25.67 4.71 -21.94
CA ALA A 191 -25.87 5.05 -23.34
C ALA A 191 -24.57 5.55 -24.02
N GLY A 192 -24.04 4.75 -24.95
CA GLY A 192 -22.83 5.10 -25.72
C GLY A 192 -21.49 4.92 -24.99
N ILE A 193 -21.47 4.42 -23.75
CA ILE A 193 -20.25 4.37 -22.92
C ILE A 193 -19.85 2.91 -22.68
N GLY A 194 -18.63 2.54 -23.08
CA GLY A 194 -18.03 1.23 -22.78
C GLY A 194 -18.51 0.06 -23.64
N PRO A 195 -17.97 -1.14 -23.43
CA PRO A 195 -18.30 -2.33 -24.22
C PRO A 195 -19.77 -2.73 -24.05
N HIS A 196 -20.35 -3.27 -25.13
CA HIS A 196 -21.73 -3.76 -25.20
C HIS A 196 -22.77 -2.83 -24.55
N TRP A 197 -22.59 -1.51 -24.68
CA TRP A 197 -23.46 -0.52 -24.03
C TRP A 197 -24.93 -0.69 -24.41
N ALA A 198 -25.24 -1.06 -25.66
CA ALA A 198 -26.60 -1.21 -26.14
C ALA A 198 -27.30 -2.45 -25.55
N ASP A 199 -26.55 -3.54 -25.33
CA ASP A 199 -27.02 -4.74 -24.64
C ASP A 199 -27.39 -4.41 -23.19
N ARG A 200 -26.48 -3.72 -22.47
CA ARG A 200 -26.73 -3.25 -21.11
C ARG A 200 -27.92 -2.30 -21.03
N LEU A 201 -28.00 -1.33 -21.93
CA LEU A 201 -29.09 -0.35 -21.97
C LEU A 201 -30.44 -1.05 -22.22
N LEU A 202 -30.50 -1.98 -23.18
CA LEU A 202 -31.71 -2.75 -23.45
C LEU A 202 -32.13 -3.59 -22.24
N GLY A 203 -31.17 -4.22 -21.55
CA GLY A 203 -31.44 -5.00 -20.35
C GLY A 203 -32.06 -4.16 -19.23
N GLU A 204 -31.52 -2.98 -18.95
CA GLU A 204 -32.05 -2.09 -17.92
C GLU A 204 -33.42 -1.50 -18.31
N LEU A 205 -33.63 -1.15 -19.58
CA LEU A 205 -34.95 -0.75 -20.09
C LEU A 205 -35.98 -1.89 -19.94
N ALA A 206 -35.56 -3.14 -20.17
CA ALA A 206 -36.41 -4.31 -20.03
C ALA A 206 -36.80 -4.56 -18.57
N LEU A 207 -35.88 -4.38 -17.62
CA LEU A 207 -36.19 -4.47 -16.18
C LEU A 207 -37.13 -3.35 -15.72
N LEU A 208 -37.01 -2.14 -16.26
CA LEU A 208 -37.97 -1.06 -16.03
C LEU A 208 -39.36 -1.39 -16.61
N ARG A 209 -39.43 -2.00 -17.80
CA ARG A 209 -40.71 -2.50 -18.35
C ARG A 209 -41.32 -3.56 -17.45
N LEU A 210 -40.51 -4.48 -16.92
CA LEU A 210 -40.98 -5.49 -15.98
C LEU A 210 -41.50 -4.84 -14.68
N LEU A 211 -40.86 -3.76 -14.21
CA LEU A 211 -41.32 -3.00 -13.04
C LEU A 211 -42.69 -2.35 -13.27
N VAL A 212 -42.87 -1.71 -14.43
CA VAL A 212 -44.17 -1.13 -14.85
C VAL A 212 -45.24 -2.21 -14.90
N ALA A 213 -44.98 -3.34 -15.56
CA ALA A 213 -45.91 -4.47 -15.64
C ALA A 213 -46.21 -5.11 -14.28
N GLY A 214 -45.25 -5.04 -13.33
CA GLY A 214 -45.47 -5.44 -11.94
C GLY A 214 -46.40 -4.48 -11.21
N TYR A 215 -46.26 -3.18 -11.43
CA TYR A 215 -47.12 -2.16 -10.83
C TYR A 215 -48.56 -2.20 -11.36
N GLU A 216 -48.74 -2.40 -12.66
CA GLU A 216 -50.07 -2.51 -13.28
C GLU A 216 -50.90 -3.66 -12.70
N ARG A 217 -50.22 -4.71 -12.22
CA ARG A 217 -50.84 -5.92 -11.64
C ARG A 217 -50.66 -5.99 -10.13
N LEU A 218 -50.32 -4.89 -9.46
CA LEU A 218 -49.88 -4.87 -8.06
C LEU A 218 -50.88 -5.53 -7.10
N ALA A 219 -52.18 -5.44 -7.38
CA ALA A 219 -53.25 -6.04 -6.58
C ALA A 219 -53.32 -7.58 -6.71
N ASP A 220 -52.83 -8.13 -7.82
CA ASP A 220 -52.86 -9.56 -8.13
C ASP A 220 -51.55 -10.27 -7.73
N LEU A 221 -50.52 -9.51 -7.36
CA LEU A 221 -49.22 -10.06 -6.97
C LEU A 221 -49.26 -10.64 -5.55
N PRO A 222 -48.48 -11.71 -5.27
CA PRO A 222 -48.21 -12.15 -3.91
C PRO A 222 -47.72 -10.98 -3.03
N PRO A 223 -48.11 -10.90 -1.74
CA PRO A 223 -47.81 -9.75 -0.89
C PRO A 223 -46.33 -9.35 -0.87
N GLU A 224 -45.43 -10.33 -0.80
CA GLU A 224 -43.98 -10.12 -0.80
C GLU A 224 -43.45 -9.56 -2.13
N LEU A 225 -44.00 -10.02 -3.27
CA LEU A 225 -43.63 -9.49 -4.57
C LEU A 225 -44.21 -8.09 -4.79
N ALA A 226 -45.42 -7.83 -4.30
CA ALA A 226 -46.01 -6.50 -4.31
C ALA A 226 -45.18 -5.51 -3.46
N ALA A 227 -44.68 -5.94 -2.29
CA ALA A 227 -43.76 -5.14 -1.48
C ALA A 227 -42.44 -4.85 -2.21
N THR A 228 -41.91 -5.85 -2.93
CA THR A 228 -40.71 -5.70 -3.77
C THR A 228 -40.92 -4.66 -4.87
N VAL A 229 -42.02 -4.74 -5.63
CA VAL A 229 -42.38 -3.76 -6.67
C VAL A 229 -42.49 -2.35 -6.07
N ARG A 230 -43.19 -2.20 -4.94
CA ARG A 230 -43.29 -0.93 -4.22
C ARG A 230 -41.92 -0.37 -3.82
N SER A 231 -41.05 -1.22 -3.27
CA SER A 231 -39.69 -0.80 -2.90
C SER A 231 -38.86 -0.37 -4.11
N ARG A 232 -38.99 -1.06 -5.25
CA ARG A 232 -38.24 -0.74 -6.49
C ARG A 232 -38.74 0.53 -7.19
N ILE A 233 -40.00 0.91 -6.96
CA ILE A 233 -40.56 2.21 -7.40
C ILE A 233 -40.13 3.35 -6.46
N GLY A 234 -40.02 3.05 -5.17
CA GLY A 234 -39.59 4.01 -4.14
C GLY A 234 -40.68 4.39 -3.15
N PHE A 235 -41.67 3.52 -2.91
CA PHE A 235 -42.59 3.69 -1.80
C PHE A 235 -41.80 3.60 -0.48
N PRO A 236 -41.98 4.57 0.44
CA PRO A 236 -41.27 4.54 1.72
C PRO A 236 -41.85 3.46 2.62
N VAL A 237 -40.97 2.72 3.29
CA VAL A 237 -41.31 1.84 4.42
C VAL A 237 -40.68 2.46 5.67
N GLY A 238 -41.48 2.69 6.71
CA GLY A 238 -41.04 3.38 7.91
C GLY A 238 -40.08 2.51 8.73
N THR A 239 -39.02 3.10 9.30
CA THR A 239 -38.11 2.39 10.20
C THR A 239 -38.85 1.76 11.38
N GLU A 240 -39.83 2.46 11.95
CA GLU A 240 -40.68 1.96 13.05
C GLU A 240 -41.53 0.76 12.62
N GLU A 241 -42.08 0.78 11.40
CA GLU A 241 -42.85 -0.33 10.82
C GLU A 241 -41.98 -1.58 10.67
N VAL A 242 -40.74 -1.42 10.19
CA VAL A 242 -39.79 -2.53 10.05
C VAL A 242 -39.41 -3.09 11.44
N LEU A 243 -39.10 -2.22 12.41
CA LEU A 243 -38.73 -2.64 13.77
C LEU A 243 -39.89 -3.30 14.54
N ALA A 244 -41.14 -3.00 14.17
CA ALA A 244 -42.33 -3.66 14.70
C ALA A 244 -42.62 -5.01 14.02
N GLY A 245 -41.93 -5.32 12.92
CA GLY A 245 -42.08 -6.56 12.18
C GLY A 245 -41.49 -7.79 12.88
N PRO A 246 -41.60 -8.97 12.26
CA PRO A 246 -41.06 -10.21 12.80
C PRO A 246 -39.56 -10.14 13.04
N ARG A 247 -39.14 -10.51 14.26
CA ARG A 247 -37.73 -10.55 14.67
C ARG A 247 -37.11 -11.89 14.32
N VAL A 248 -35.89 -11.85 13.80
CA VAL A 248 -35.04 -13.01 13.58
C VAL A 248 -33.88 -12.93 14.56
N THR A 249 -33.98 -13.72 15.63
CA THR A 249 -32.90 -13.90 16.59
C THR A 249 -31.87 -14.87 16.01
N ASP A 250 -30.61 -14.44 15.93
CA ASP A 250 -29.50 -15.29 15.53
C ASP A 250 -28.20 -14.78 16.14
N ARG A 251 -27.11 -15.53 15.90
CA ARG A 251 -25.74 -15.06 16.03
C ARG A 251 -25.28 -14.63 14.64
N TRP A 252 -25.23 -13.32 14.45
CA TRP A 252 -24.97 -12.66 13.19
C TRP A 252 -23.47 -12.44 12.99
N GLN A 253 -22.91 -13.13 12.00
CA GLN A 253 -21.52 -13.01 11.57
C GLN A 253 -21.41 -11.88 10.54
N VAL A 254 -20.62 -10.85 10.82
CA VAL A 254 -20.37 -9.74 9.89
C VAL A 254 -19.31 -10.18 8.89
N ILE A 255 -19.75 -10.53 7.68
CA ILE A 255 -18.91 -11.22 6.69
C ILE A 255 -18.22 -10.28 5.70
N GLY A 256 -18.55 -8.99 5.69
CA GLY A 256 -17.89 -8.05 4.80
C GLY A 256 -18.58 -6.70 4.70
N GLN A 257 -17.82 -5.70 4.24
CA GLN A 257 -18.28 -4.33 4.08
C GLN A 257 -17.81 -3.75 2.75
N VAL A 258 -18.67 -2.93 2.15
CA VAL A 258 -18.35 -2.14 0.96
C VAL A 258 -18.84 -0.73 1.15
N ASP A 259 -17.94 0.22 0.94
CA ASP A 259 -18.26 1.64 0.88
C ASP A 259 -18.38 2.09 -0.57
N ALA A 260 -19.35 2.96 -0.81
CA ALA A 260 -19.50 3.71 -2.05
C ALA A 260 -19.69 5.18 -1.70
N ASP A 261 -18.91 6.05 -2.33
CA ASP A 261 -18.99 7.50 -2.18
C ASP A 261 -19.37 8.13 -3.53
N ASP A 262 -20.48 8.87 -3.55
CA ASP A 262 -20.94 9.61 -4.73
C ASP A 262 -20.58 11.12 -4.67
N GLY A 263 -19.80 11.52 -3.67
CA GLY A 263 -19.36 12.88 -3.39
C GLY A 263 -20.30 13.66 -2.47
N ASN A 264 -21.60 13.32 -2.45
CA ASN A 264 -22.59 13.95 -1.57
C ASN A 264 -22.99 13.04 -0.40
N LEU A 265 -22.94 11.74 -0.62
CA LEU A 265 -23.38 10.69 0.28
C LEU A 265 -22.42 9.51 0.21
N THR A 266 -21.84 9.16 1.35
CA THR A 266 -21.16 7.88 1.51
C THR A 266 -22.17 6.85 2.03
N THR A 267 -22.26 5.73 1.34
CA THR A 267 -23.09 4.59 1.73
C THR A 267 -22.21 3.39 2.05
N ARG A 268 -22.38 2.83 3.25
CA ARG A 268 -21.77 1.57 3.67
C ARG A 268 -22.79 0.45 3.61
N ARG A 269 -22.45 -0.60 2.87
CA ARG A 269 -23.17 -1.88 2.84
C ARG A 269 -22.44 -2.85 3.74
N THR A 270 -23.10 -3.29 4.81
CA THR A 270 -22.57 -4.32 5.71
C THR A 270 -23.36 -5.61 5.53
N TRP A 271 -22.67 -6.67 5.13
CA TRP A 271 -23.25 -8.00 4.96
C TRP A 271 -23.08 -8.82 6.23
N LEU A 272 -24.16 -9.44 6.66
CA LEU A 272 -24.19 -10.36 7.79
C LEU A 272 -24.75 -11.70 7.35
N ARG A 273 -24.37 -12.74 8.09
CA ARG A 273 -24.96 -14.07 7.98
C ARG A 273 -25.31 -14.62 9.35
N GLY A 274 -26.55 -15.06 9.52
CA GLY A 274 -26.99 -15.78 10.69
C GLY A 274 -26.35 -17.17 10.72
N SER A 275 -25.59 -17.46 11.78
CA SER A 275 -24.87 -18.75 11.88
C SER A 275 -25.79 -19.94 12.14
N SER A 276 -26.95 -19.71 12.77
CA SER A 276 -27.94 -20.76 13.04
C SER A 276 -28.97 -20.89 11.92
N THR A 277 -29.45 -19.76 11.39
CA THR A 277 -30.48 -19.73 10.35
C THR A 277 -29.93 -19.82 8.93
N GLY A 278 -28.63 -19.57 8.74
CA GLY A 278 -27.99 -19.45 7.43
C GLY A 278 -28.41 -18.21 6.64
N ARG A 279 -29.27 -17.33 7.20
CA ARG A 279 -29.89 -16.20 6.51
C ARG A 279 -28.90 -15.06 6.29
N PHE A 280 -28.89 -14.48 5.09
CA PHE A 280 -28.15 -13.26 4.81
C PHE A 280 -28.93 -12.01 5.22
N ALA A 281 -28.21 -10.98 5.66
CA ALA A 281 -28.76 -9.66 5.94
C ALA A 281 -27.84 -8.54 5.43
N LEU A 282 -28.45 -7.43 5.02
CA LEU A 282 -27.79 -6.21 4.59
C LEU A 282 -28.20 -5.06 5.50
N VAL A 283 -27.24 -4.50 6.23
CA VAL A 283 -27.43 -3.26 7.00
C VAL A 283 -26.79 -2.11 6.22
N LEU A 284 -27.56 -1.05 6.00
CA LEU A 284 -27.12 0.16 5.30
C LEU A 284 -26.85 1.27 6.31
N ALA A 285 -25.67 1.86 6.22
CA ALA A 285 -25.34 3.10 6.90
C ALA A 285 -25.07 4.21 5.87
N PHE A 286 -25.49 5.43 6.19
CA PHE A 286 -25.40 6.58 5.32
C PHE A 286 -24.70 7.72 6.06
N ALA A 287 -23.82 8.43 5.38
CA ALA A 287 -23.19 9.64 5.88
C ALA A 287 -23.20 10.73 4.81
N ALA A 288 -23.72 11.91 5.13
CA ALA A 288 -23.60 13.07 4.27
C ALA A 288 -22.14 13.48 4.10
N ALA A 289 -21.81 14.20 3.02
CA ALA A 289 -20.44 14.68 2.77
C ALA A 289 -19.80 15.33 4.02
N GLY A 290 -18.64 14.82 4.41
CA GLY A 290 -17.88 15.29 5.57
C GLY A 290 -18.41 14.84 6.94
N GLN A 291 -19.54 14.10 6.99
CA GLN A 291 -20.00 13.38 8.18
C GLN A 291 -19.41 11.97 8.18
N PRO A 292 -19.19 11.38 9.36
CA PRO A 292 -18.68 10.02 9.45
C PRO A 292 -19.80 8.98 9.36
N LEU A 293 -19.44 7.80 8.88
CA LEU A 293 -20.32 6.63 8.90
C LEU A 293 -20.45 6.07 10.32
N VAL A 294 -21.67 5.67 10.68
CA VAL A 294 -21.90 4.87 11.88
C VAL A 294 -21.17 3.54 11.71
N SER A 295 -20.39 3.16 12.72
CA SER A 295 -19.51 2.02 12.65
C SER A 295 -19.70 1.08 13.82
N ASP A 296 -20.89 0.50 13.91
CA ASP A 296 -21.35 -0.41 14.95
C ASP A 296 -21.18 -1.89 14.57
N LEU A 297 -20.97 -2.20 13.29
CA LEU A 297 -20.74 -3.54 12.77
C LEU A 297 -19.33 -3.66 12.19
N VAL A 298 -18.55 -4.63 12.68
CA VAL A 298 -17.13 -4.81 12.35
C VAL A 298 -16.94 -6.09 11.54
N ALA A 299 -16.39 -6.00 10.33
CA ALA A 299 -16.18 -7.19 9.50
C ALA A 299 -15.21 -8.18 10.17
N GLY A 300 -15.54 -9.48 10.14
CA GLY A 300 -14.81 -10.53 10.84
C GLY A 300 -15.21 -10.71 12.31
N THR A 301 -16.26 -10.03 12.78
CA THR A 301 -16.84 -10.24 14.13
C THR A 301 -18.25 -10.83 14.05
N GLU A 302 -18.70 -11.44 15.14
CA GLU A 302 -20.08 -11.90 15.32
C GLU A 302 -20.70 -11.34 16.60
N PHE A 303 -22.02 -11.24 16.62
CA PHE A 303 -22.79 -10.87 17.82
C PHE A 303 -24.13 -11.59 17.83
N ARG A 304 -24.70 -11.81 19.03
CA ARG A 304 -26.06 -12.31 19.21
C ARG A 304 -27.04 -11.14 19.22
N GLY A 305 -28.17 -11.27 18.53
CA GLY A 305 -29.23 -10.26 18.58
C GLY A 305 -30.36 -10.50 17.58
N ASP A 306 -31.30 -9.56 17.58
CA ASP A 306 -32.48 -9.60 16.71
C ASP A 306 -32.29 -8.67 15.51
N LEU A 307 -32.55 -9.20 14.30
CA LEU A 307 -32.74 -8.40 13.10
C LEU A 307 -34.21 -8.41 12.66
N THR A 308 -34.68 -7.26 12.15
CA THR A 308 -35.98 -7.13 11.48
C THR A 308 -35.77 -6.75 10.03
N PHE A 309 -36.47 -7.39 9.11
CA PHE A 309 -36.23 -7.26 7.67
C PHE A 309 -37.28 -6.38 6.99
N TYR A 310 -36.85 -5.62 5.99
CA TYR A 310 -37.76 -4.93 5.09
C TYR A 310 -38.58 -5.96 4.29
N PRO A 311 -39.87 -5.71 4.02
CA PRO A 311 -40.74 -6.64 3.30
C PRO A 311 -40.30 -6.82 1.85
N GLY A 312 -40.50 -8.01 1.28
CA GLY A 312 -40.06 -8.34 -0.08
C GLY A 312 -39.91 -9.85 -0.31
N SER A 313 -39.88 -10.27 -1.59
CA SER A 313 -39.78 -11.69 -1.98
C SER A 313 -38.50 -12.36 -1.46
N VAL A 314 -37.39 -11.61 -1.45
CA VAL A 314 -36.08 -12.08 -0.97
C VAL A 314 -35.49 -11.02 -0.04
N PRO A 315 -36.03 -10.88 1.18
CA PRO A 315 -35.76 -9.75 2.04
C PRO A 315 -34.36 -9.87 2.65
N LEU A 316 -33.42 -9.07 2.14
CA LEU A 316 -32.04 -8.97 2.63
C LEU A 316 -31.84 -7.74 3.52
N ARG A 317 -32.41 -6.59 3.14
CA ARG A 317 -32.23 -5.35 3.89
C ARG A 317 -32.86 -5.50 5.27
N ALA A 318 -32.09 -5.20 6.31
CA ALA A 318 -32.51 -5.36 7.70
C ALA A 318 -32.11 -4.16 8.55
N LEU A 319 -32.74 -4.08 9.72
CA LEU A 319 -32.37 -3.21 10.83
C LEU A 319 -31.97 -4.07 12.02
N VAL A 320 -30.98 -3.61 12.77
CA VAL A 320 -30.60 -4.21 14.06
C VAL A 320 -31.62 -3.76 15.10
N ALA A 321 -32.46 -4.69 15.56
CA ALA A 321 -33.51 -4.42 16.54
C ALA A 321 -33.00 -4.52 17.99
N SER A 322 -32.12 -5.49 18.25
CA SER A 322 -31.38 -5.61 19.52
C SER A 322 -29.99 -6.21 19.31
N ARG A 323 -29.11 -5.95 20.28
CA ARG A 323 -27.83 -6.63 20.42
C ARG A 323 -27.76 -7.16 21.84
N ASP A 324 -27.65 -8.48 21.94
CA ASP A 324 -27.68 -9.21 23.21
C ASP A 324 -26.26 -9.63 23.64
N SER A 325 -25.25 -9.41 22.80
CA SER A 325 -23.83 -9.64 23.12
C SER A 325 -22.91 -8.57 22.53
N ALA A 326 -21.69 -8.54 23.05
CA ALA A 326 -20.59 -7.82 22.44
C ALA A 326 -20.20 -8.44 21.08
N ALA A 327 -19.47 -7.66 20.27
CA ALA A 327 -18.89 -8.14 19.03
C ALA A 327 -17.58 -8.89 19.31
N GLU A 328 -17.50 -10.14 18.89
CA GLU A 328 -16.34 -11.02 19.12
C GLU A 328 -15.78 -11.52 17.79
N PRO A 329 -14.45 -11.66 17.61
CA PRO A 329 -13.87 -12.30 16.44
C PRO A 329 -14.37 -13.74 16.25
N PHE A 330 -14.46 -14.21 15.01
CA PHE A 330 -14.76 -15.62 14.73
C PHE A 330 -13.79 -16.21 13.69
N ALA A 331 -13.53 -17.51 13.82
CA ALA A 331 -12.48 -18.18 13.04
C ALA A 331 -12.84 -18.42 11.57
N SER A 332 -14.08 -18.81 11.27
CA SER A 332 -14.58 -19.00 9.90
C SER A 332 -16.11 -18.93 9.88
N PRO A 333 -16.73 -18.37 8.84
CA PRO A 333 -18.18 -18.22 8.78
C PRO A 333 -18.87 -19.54 8.48
N SER A 334 -19.96 -19.80 9.18
CA SER A 334 -20.74 -21.03 9.01
C SER A 334 -21.53 -21.05 7.70
N GLY A 335 -21.75 -22.25 7.15
CA GLY A 335 -22.65 -22.53 6.03
C GLY A 335 -22.11 -22.17 4.64
N ALA A 336 -20.81 -21.95 4.48
CA ALA A 336 -20.21 -21.69 3.16
C ALA A 336 -20.51 -22.85 2.20
N LEU A 337 -20.74 -22.54 0.93
CA LEU A 337 -21.20 -23.51 -0.07
C LEU A 337 -20.19 -23.65 -1.22
N PRO A 338 -20.13 -24.80 -1.91
CA PRO A 338 -19.44 -24.91 -3.20
C PRO A 338 -20.00 -23.91 -4.23
N LEU A 339 -19.24 -23.62 -5.30
CA LEU A 339 -19.59 -22.54 -6.23
C LEU A 339 -20.91 -22.81 -6.98
N GLY A 340 -21.18 -24.08 -7.35
CA GLY A 340 -22.43 -24.47 -7.99
C GLY A 340 -23.66 -24.23 -7.11
N ASP A 341 -23.58 -24.59 -5.83
CA ASP A 341 -24.68 -24.40 -4.87
C ASP A 341 -24.92 -22.92 -4.56
N ALA A 342 -23.84 -22.13 -4.48
CA ALA A 342 -23.93 -20.68 -4.35
C ALA A 342 -24.67 -20.04 -5.54
N LEU A 343 -24.42 -20.52 -6.77
CA LEU A 343 -25.18 -20.09 -7.96
C LEU A 343 -26.65 -20.53 -7.93
N GLY A 344 -26.95 -21.68 -7.33
CA GLY A 344 -28.34 -22.09 -7.08
C GLY A 344 -29.10 -21.08 -6.21
N GLY A 345 -28.46 -20.57 -5.16
CA GLY A 345 -29.00 -19.49 -4.32
C GLY A 345 -29.21 -18.17 -5.08
N TRP A 346 -28.28 -17.83 -5.99
CA TRP A 346 -28.43 -16.69 -6.90
C TRP A 346 -29.61 -16.88 -7.86
N ALA A 347 -29.76 -18.06 -8.46
CA ALA A 347 -30.86 -18.38 -9.36
C ALA A 347 -32.22 -18.22 -8.67
N ALA A 348 -32.35 -18.74 -7.44
CA ALA A 348 -33.55 -18.56 -6.63
C ALA A 348 -33.82 -17.08 -6.30
N THR A 349 -32.75 -16.31 -6.01
CA THR A 349 -32.85 -14.88 -5.73
C THR A 349 -33.36 -14.09 -6.96
N VAL A 350 -32.79 -14.34 -8.14
CA VAL A 350 -33.20 -13.67 -9.39
C VAL A 350 -34.61 -14.09 -9.80
N ALA A 351 -34.99 -15.35 -9.56
CA ALA A 351 -36.35 -15.82 -9.84
C ALA A 351 -37.40 -15.12 -8.95
N GLY A 352 -37.09 -14.90 -7.66
CA GLY A 352 -37.96 -14.19 -6.72
C GLY A 352 -37.94 -12.66 -6.86
N GLU A 353 -36.81 -12.09 -7.29
CA GLU A 353 -36.61 -10.65 -7.48
C GLU A 353 -35.72 -10.34 -8.71
N PRO A 354 -36.30 -10.24 -9.91
CA PRO A 354 -35.55 -10.06 -11.16
C PRO A 354 -34.77 -8.74 -11.27
N TRP A 355 -35.14 -7.72 -10.49
CA TRP A 355 -34.48 -6.42 -10.49
C TRP A 355 -33.17 -6.39 -9.70
N ARG A 356 -32.80 -7.49 -9.05
CA ARG A 356 -31.58 -7.56 -8.26
C ARG A 356 -30.37 -7.79 -9.18
N TYR A 357 -29.35 -6.95 -9.02
CA TYR A 357 -28.12 -7.00 -9.82
C TYR A 357 -27.00 -7.78 -9.12
N ASP A 358 -26.94 -7.69 -7.81
CA ASP A 358 -25.96 -8.38 -6.97
C ASP A 358 -26.63 -9.09 -5.77
N ALA A 359 -25.97 -10.13 -5.25
CA ALA A 359 -26.39 -10.83 -4.04
C ALA A 359 -25.17 -11.32 -3.25
N PRO A 360 -25.27 -11.44 -1.92
CA PRO A 360 -24.20 -12.00 -1.12
C PRO A 360 -24.07 -13.49 -1.40
N VAL A 361 -22.83 -13.95 -1.50
CA VAL A 361 -22.47 -15.37 -1.56
C VAL A 361 -21.38 -15.64 -0.55
N LEU A 362 -21.42 -16.84 0.04
CA LEU A 362 -20.34 -17.34 0.89
C LEU A 362 -19.88 -18.68 0.32
N VAL A 363 -18.67 -18.70 -0.22
CA VAL A 363 -18.13 -19.85 -0.96
C VAL A 363 -17.04 -20.55 -0.16
N ALA A 364 -17.11 -21.89 -0.10
CA ALA A 364 -16.22 -22.74 0.67
C ALA A 364 -15.04 -23.25 -0.17
N ASP A 365 -13.89 -23.43 0.49
CA ASP A 365 -12.73 -24.15 -0.04
C ASP A 365 -12.29 -23.71 -1.44
N VAL A 366 -12.32 -22.40 -1.70
CA VAL A 366 -11.92 -21.85 -3.00
C VAL A 366 -10.44 -21.48 -3.04
N THR A 367 -9.84 -21.67 -4.21
CA THR A 367 -8.46 -21.30 -4.53
C THR A 367 -8.44 -20.35 -5.73
N PRO A 368 -7.64 -19.27 -5.68
CA PRO A 368 -7.51 -18.35 -6.82
C PRO A 368 -6.66 -18.94 -7.94
N SER A 369 -7.02 -18.64 -9.18
CA SER A 369 -6.16 -18.81 -10.35
C SER A 369 -5.37 -17.54 -10.67
N ALA A 370 -4.35 -17.68 -11.52
CA ALA A 370 -3.55 -16.55 -11.99
C ALA A 370 -4.29 -15.66 -13.01
N ASP A 371 -5.35 -16.17 -13.65
CA ASP A 371 -6.15 -15.48 -14.67
C ASP A 371 -7.45 -14.86 -14.12
N GLY A 372 -7.59 -14.77 -12.79
CA GLY A 372 -8.65 -14.02 -12.13
C GLY A 372 -9.95 -14.78 -11.90
N TRP A 373 -9.85 -16.07 -11.56
CA TRP A 373 -10.96 -16.93 -11.19
C TRP A 373 -10.80 -17.49 -9.78
N LEU A 374 -11.91 -17.91 -9.17
CA LEU A 374 -11.93 -18.71 -7.96
C LEU A 374 -12.43 -20.11 -8.31
N LEU A 375 -11.69 -21.13 -7.89
CA LEU A 375 -11.98 -22.53 -8.15
C LEU A 375 -12.28 -23.25 -6.85
N ASP A 376 -13.33 -24.06 -6.80
CA ASP A 376 -13.59 -24.96 -5.68
C ASP A 376 -12.90 -26.32 -5.87
N SER A 377 -13.00 -27.20 -4.86
CA SER A 377 -12.41 -28.54 -4.88
C SER A 377 -12.98 -29.47 -5.96
N ALA A 378 -14.14 -29.13 -6.53
CA ALA A 378 -14.76 -29.89 -7.62
C ALA A 378 -14.29 -29.42 -9.01
N GLY A 379 -13.40 -28.41 -9.08
CA GLY A 379 -12.93 -27.81 -10.32
C GLY A 379 -13.92 -26.82 -10.95
N SER A 380 -15.04 -26.52 -10.26
CA SER A 380 -15.94 -25.45 -10.69
C SER A 380 -15.23 -24.11 -10.52
N ALA A 381 -15.39 -23.21 -11.49
CA ALA A 381 -14.72 -21.92 -11.50
C ALA A 381 -15.72 -20.78 -11.74
N LEU A 382 -15.57 -19.70 -10.96
CA LEU A 382 -16.29 -18.43 -11.16
C LEU A 382 -15.32 -17.27 -11.35
N PRO A 383 -15.62 -16.34 -12.28
CA PRO A 383 -14.73 -15.22 -12.55
C PRO A 383 -14.81 -14.20 -11.42
N LEU A 384 -13.67 -13.61 -11.06
CA LEU A 384 -13.65 -12.40 -10.24
C LEU A 384 -14.15 -11.21 -11.07
N ALA A 385 -14.87 -10.31 -10.40
CA ALA A 385 -15.39 -9.09 -11.01
C ALA A 385 -14.25 -8.21 -11.56
N PRO A 386 -14.51 -7.38 -12.59
CA PRO A 386 -13.54 -6.41 -13.08
C PRO A 386 -12.92 -5.60 -11.94
N GLY A 387 -11.59 -5.50 -11.99
CA GLY A 387 -10.76 -4.88 -10.97
C GLY A 387 -10.42 -5.72 -9.73
N HIS A 388 -11.00 -6.91 -9.60
CA HIS A 388 -10.58 -7.92 -8.61
C HIS A 388 -9.91 -9.14 -9.25
N ARG A 389 -9.71 -9.14 -10.57
CA ARG A 389 -9.06 -10.23 -11.34
C ARG A 389 -7.61 -10.49 -10.95
N GLU A 390 -7.02 -9.61 -10.17
CA GLU A 390 -5.71 -9.78 -9.56
C GLU A 390 -5.90 -10.20 -8.08
N PRO A 391 -6.02 -11.51 -7.76
CA PRO A 391 -6.30 -11.98 -6.41
C PRO A 391 -5.06 -11.95 -5.49
N TRP A 392 -4.16 -10.99 -5.67
CA TRP A 392 -2.89 -10.92 -4.94
C TRP A 392 -3.07 -10.87 -3.43
N TRP A 393 -4.15 -10.26 -2.94
CA TRP A 393 -4.49 -10.24 -1.51
C TRP A 393 -4.73 -11.66 -0.95
N LEU A 394 -5.40 -12.53 -1.72
CA LEU A 394 -5.70 -13.90 -1.33
C LEU A 394 -4.50 -14.83 -1.58
N LEU A 395 -3.79 -14.66 -2.70
CA LEU A 395 -2.54 -15.37 -2.98
C LEU A 395 -1.45 -15.03 -1.95
N ALA A 396 -1.39 -13.80 -1.48
CA ALA A 396 -0.49 -13.42 -0.41
C ALA A 396 -0.88 -14.11 0.91
N ALA A 397 -2.15 -13.98 1.32
CA ALA A 397 -2.62 -14.49 2.60
C ALA A 397 -2.65 -16.03 2.72
N ALA A 398 -3.15 -16.73 1.70
CA ALA A 398 -3.33 -18.18 1.70
C ALA A 398 -2.29 -18.94 0.86
N GLY A 399 -1.54 -18.21 0.02
CA GLY A 399 -1.00 -18.64 -1.28
C GLY A 399 -1.39 -20.02 -1.77
N ALA A 400 -2.57 -19.97 -2.37
CA ALA A 400 -3.25 -21.04 -3.06
C ALA A 400 -3.62 -22.23 -2.18
N SER A 401 -3.62 -22.07 -0.85
CA SER A 401 -4.40 -22.93 0.05
C SER A 401 -5.89 -22.57 -0.05
N PRO A 402 -6.81 -23.55 0.04
CA PRO A 402 -8.24 -23.30 0.07
C PRO A 402 -8.65 -22.31 1.17
N ALA A 403 -9.58 -21.42 0.85
CA ALA A 403 -10.11 -20.42 1.77
C ALA A 403 -11.63 -20.30 1.64
N THR A 404 -12.29 -19.89 2.73
CA THR A 404 -13.69 -19.47 2.66
C THR A 404 -13.75 -18.00 2.25
N VAL A 405 -14.53 -17.65 1.24
CA VAL A 405 -14.61 -16.29 0.70
C VAL A 405 -16.05 -15.77 0.76
N ALA A 406 -16.22 -14.59 1.35
CA ALA A 406 -17.46 -13.82 1.25
C ALA A 406 -17.33 -12.87 0.05
N ALA A 407 -18.35 -12.83 -0.80
CA ALA A 407 -18.36 -12.02 -2.00
C ALA A 407 -19.78 -11.52 -2.33
N GLU A 408 -19.85 -10.51 -3.18
CA GLU A 408 -21.08 -10.18 -3.92
C GLU A 408 -20.98 -10.81 -5.31
N TRP A 409 -21.92 -11.69 -5.63
CA TRP A 409 -22.06 -12.20 -6.98
C TRP A 409 -22.90 -11.25 -7.82
N SER A 410 -22.44 -10.99 -9.04
CA SER A 410 -23.19 -10.28 -10.08
C SER A 410 -22.89 -10.93 -11.44
N PRO A 411 -23.64 -10.59 -12.51
CA PRO A 411 -23.30 -11.03 -13.86
C PRO A 411 -21.89 -10.60 -14.34
N SER A 412 -21.25 -9.65 -13.65
CA SER A 412 -19.88 -9.23 -13.95
C SER A 412 -18.80 -10.09 -13.27
N GLY A 413 -19.18 -10.95 -12.33
CA GLY A 413 -18.27 -11.81 -11.55
C GLY A 413 -18.42 -11.63 -10.05
N LEU A 414 -17.59 -12.37 -9.29
CA LEU A 414 -17.47 -12.32 -7.85
C LEU A 414 -16.68 -11.08 -7.43
N ARG A 415 -17.32 -10.16 -6.72
CA ARG A 415 -16.65 -9.08 -6.00
C ARG A 415 -16.31 -9.56 -4.60
N PRO A 416 -15.04 -9.91 -4.28
CA PRO A 416 -14.67 -10.37 -2.96
C PRO A 416 -14.84 -9.26 -1.91
N LEU A 417 -15.30 -9.66 -0.73
CA LEU A 417 -15.45 -8.80 0.45
C LEU A 417 -14.38 -9.11 1.50
N ALA A 418 -14.18 -10.40 1.77
CA ALA A 418 -13.18 -10.91 2.70
C ALA A 418 -12.95 -12.41 2.47
N ALA A 419 -11.85 -12.93 3.02
CA ALA A 419 -11.60 -14.35 3.15
C ALA A 419 -11.25 -14.74 4.59
N TRP A 420 -11.49 -16.01 4.91
CA TRP A 420 -10.99 -16.69 6.10
C TRP A 420 -10.02 -17.76 5.63
N THR A 421 -8.77 -17.60 6.05
CA THR A 421 -7.64 -18.45 5.70
C THR A 421 -7.12 -19.14 6.96
N GLY A 422 -6.15 -20.06 6.83
CA GLY A 422 -5.45 -20.60 8.01
C GLY A 422 -4.75 -19.53 8.87
N ALA A 423 -4.50 -18.33 8.31
CA ALA A 423 -3.93 -17.19 9.03
C ALA A 423 -5.00 -16.25 9.65
N GLY A 424 -6.29 -16.55 9.49
CA GLY A 424 -7.41 -15.75 10.01
C GLY A 424 -8.16 -14.94 8.95
N PHE A 425 -8.91 -13.95 9.43
CA PHE A 425 -9.70 -13.03 8.61
C PHE A 425 -8.81 -12.07 7.80
N VAL A 426 -9.08 -11.96 6.51
CA VAL A 426 -8.37 -11.06 5.59
C VAL A 426 -9.39 -10.29 4.77
N PRO A 427 -9.47 -8.95 4.90
CA PRO A 427 -10.34 -8.15 4.05
C PRO A 427 -9.86 -8.20 2.60
N ALA A 428 -10.81 -8.17 1.65
CA ALA A 428 -10.45 -8.11 0.24
C ALA A 428 -9.73 -6.79 -0.09
N GLY A 429 -8.73 -6.86 -0.97
CA GLY A 429 -8.04 -5.68 -1.46
C GLY A 429 -8.97 -4.75 -2.24
N ALA A 430 -8.63 -3.46 -2.26
CA ALA A 430 -9.35 -2.48 -3.08
C ALA A 430 -9.31 -2.87 -4.57
N PRO A 431 -10.39 -2.63 -5.34
CA PRO A 431 -10.40 -2.92 -6.77
C PRO A 431 -9.37 -2.07 -7.50
N VAL A 432 -8.67 -2.68 -8.45
CA VAL A 432 -7.80 -1.99 -9.44
C VAL A 432 -8.66 -1.64 -10.65
N LEU A 433 -8.65 -0.39 -11.13
CA LEU A 433 -9.49 -0.04 -12.29
C LEU A 433 -9.02 -0.79 -13.55
N ASP A 434 -9.91 -1.61 -14.11
CA ASP A 434 -9.71 -2.29 -15.40
C ASP A 434 -10.79 -1.85 -16.40
N PRO A 435 -10.60 -0.69 -17.06
CA PRO A 435 -11.56 -0.17 -18.04
C PRO A 435 -11.63 -1.01 -19.33
N ALA A 436 -10.66 -1.91 -19.55
CA ALA A 436 -10.59 -2.77 -20.72
C ALA A 436 -11.22 -4.15 -20.49
N ALA A 437 -11.78 -4.41 -19.29
CA ALA A 437 -12.35 -5.70 -18.95
C ALA A 437 -13.39 -6.15 -19.99
N PRO A 438 -13.19 -7.30 -20.65
CA PRO A 438 -14.15 -7.81 -21.62
C PRO A 438 -15.47 -8.12 -20.91
N ARG A 439 -16.57 -7.72 -21.55
CA ARG A 439 -17.93 -8.02 -21.11
C ARG A 439 -18.61 -8.91 -22.14
N THR A 440 -19.35 -9.92 -21.69
CA THR A 440 -20.16 -10.76 -22.57
C THR A 440 -21.55 -10.15 -22.70
N PRO A 441 -22.15 -10.10 -23.91
CA PRO A 441 -23.55 -9.70 -24.05
C PRO A 441 -24.47 -10.66 -23.30
N GLU A 442 -25.45 -10.11 -22.57
CA GLU A 442 -26.40 -10.87 -21.77
C GLU A 442 -27.67 -11.22 -22.58
N LEU A 443 -28.00 -10.45 -23.61
CA LEU A 443 -29.21 -10.64 -24.41
C LEU A 443 -28.95 -11.34 -25.76
N PRO A 444 -29.93 -12.11 -26.27
CA PRO A 444 -29.90 -12.67 -27.62
C PRO A 444 -29.64 -11.62 -28.73
N PRO A 445 -28.82 -11.95 -29.75
CA PRO A 445 -28.47 -11.02 -30.83
C PRO A 445 -29.66 -10.41 -31.57
N ASP A 446 -30.74 -11.17 -31.78
CA ASP A 446 -31.92 -10.70 -32.50
C ASP A 446 -32.70 -9.61 -31.73
N LEU A 447 -32.78 -9.73 -30.41
CA LEU A 447 -33.39 -8.70 -29.56
C LEU A 447 -32.57 -7.41 -29.63
N LEU A 448 -31.24 -7.54 -29.53
CA LEU A 448 -30.33 -6.40 -29.62
C LEU A 448 -30.41 -5.73 -30.99
N ALA A 449 -30.46 -6.50 -32.06
CA ALA A 449 -30.51 -5.96 -33.41
C ALA A 449 -31.85 -5.27 -33.72
N ALA A 450 -32.98 -5.79 -33.23
CA ALA A 450 -34.28 -5.11 -33.32
C ALA A 450 -34.29 -3.80 -32.49
N ALA A 451 -33.74 -3.82 -31.27
CA ALA A 451 -33.67 -2.63 -30.41
C ALA A 451 -32.74 -1.55 -30.97
N LEU A 452 -31.58 -1.92 -31.52
CA LEU A 452 -30.61 -0.97 -32.08
C LEU A 452 -31.18 -0.20 -33.28
N VAL A 453 -31.85 -0.92 -34.19
CA VAL A 453 -32.45 -0.36 -35.42
C VAL A 453 -33.76 0.38 -35.13
N GLY A 454 -34.50 -0.08 -34.11
CA GLY A 454 -35.81 0.43 -33.74
C GLY A 454 -36.94 -0.38 -34.38
N THR A 455 -37.99 -0.67 -33.60
CA THR A 455 -39.08 -1.55 -34.07
C THR A 455 -39.94 -0.94 -35.18
N ASN A 456 -39.88 0.38 -35.40
CA ASN A 456 -40.48 1.01 -36.58
C ASN A 456 -39.83 0.58 -37.89
N ARG A 457 -38.52 0.31 -37.87
CA ARG A 457 -37.73 -0.04 -39.07
C ARG A 457 -37.51 -1.54 -39.18
N ARG A 458 -37.40 -2.23 -38.04
CA ARG A 458 -37.33 -3.70 -37.96
C ARG A 458 -38.41 -4.19 -36.97
N PRO A 459 -39.65 -4.45 -37.43
CA PRO A 459 -40.72 -4.94 -36.57
C PRO A 459 -40.31 -6.19 -35.80
N TRP A 460 -40.69 -6.27 -34.52
CA TRP A 460 -40.45 -7.44 -33.69
C TRP A 460 -41.55 -8.49 -33.94
N PRO A 461 -41.21 -9.73 -34.35
CA PRO A 461 -42.20 -10.74 -34.72
C PRO A 461 -42.77 -11.52 -33.52
N GLY A 462 -42.27 -11.31 -32.31
CA GLY A 462 -42.72 -12.04 -31.12
C GLY A 462 -44.12 -11.65 -30.65
N SER A 463 -44.79 -12.57 -29.95
CA SER A 463 -46.14 -12.37 -29.41
C SER A 463 -46.21 -11.37 -28.24
N SER A 464 -45.10 -11.18 -27.53
CA SER A 464 -44.92 -10.17 -26.48
C SER A 464 -44.10 -8.99 -27.00
N THR A 465 -44.14 -7.86 -26.27
CA THR A 465 -43.31 -6.70 -26.63
C THR A 465 -41.82 -7.04 -26.58
N LEU A 466 -40.99 -6.29 -27.30
CA LEU A 466 -39.53 -6.51 -27.33
C LEU A 466 -38.94 -6.45 -25.91
N LEU A 467 -39.36 -5.46 -25.11
CA LEU A 467 -38.86 -5.25 -23.75
C LEU A 467 -39.28 -6.36 -22.79
N GLU A 468 -40.50 -6.88 -22.87
CA GLU A 468 -40.93 -8.03 -22.06
C GLU A 468 -40.12 -9.29 -22.42
N THR A 469 -39.91 -9.52 -23.72
CA THR A 469 -39.13 -10.65 -24.19
C THR A 469 -37.67 -10.54 -23.73
N ALA A 470 -37.09 -9.34 -23.80
CA ALA A 470 -35.76 -9.05 -23.28
C ALA A 470 -35.67 -9.23 -21.76
N ALA A 471 -36.71 -8.87 -21.00
CA ALA A 471 -36.74 -9.04 -19.55
C ALA A 471 -36.71 -10.53 -19.17
N VAL A 472 -37.50 -11.35 -19.86
CA VAL A 472 -37.50 -12.81 -19.65
C VAL A 472 -36.15 -13.42 -20.06
N ALA A 473 -35.61 -13.03 -21.21
CA ALA A 473 -34.32 -13.54 -21.69
C ALA A 473 -33.18 -13.18 -20.71
N LEU A 474 -33.14 -11.93 -20.24
CA LEU A 474 -32.16 -11.45 -19.28
C LEU A 474 -32.26 -12.20 -17.94
N THR A 475 -33.48 -12.34 -17.41
CA THR A 475 -33.73 -13.03 -16.14
C THR A 475 -33.31 -14.50 -16.24
N ARG A 476 -33.66 -15.19 -17.33
CA ARG A 476 -33.24 -16.57 -17.60
C ARG A 476 -31.73 -16.70 -17.73
N ARG A 477 -31.08 -15.77 -18.45
CA ARG A 477 -29.62 -15.78 -18.61
C ARG A 477 -28.92 -15.61 -17.26
N ARG A 478 -29.38 -14.67 -16.43
CA ARG A 478 -28.80 -14.39 -15.12
C ARG A 478 -29.04 -15.54 -14.14
N ALA A 479 -30.24 -16.11 -14.10
CA ALA A 479 -30.56 -17.24 -13.22
C ALA A 479 -29.92 -18.57 -13.68
N GLY A 480 -29.69 -18.75 -14.98
CA GLY A 480 -29.13 -19.97 -15.56
C GLY A 480 -27.61 -19.98 -15.69
N LEU A 481 -26.89 -19.13 -14.96
CA LEU A 481 -25.42 -19.16 -14.95
C LEU A 481 -24.94 -20.44 -14.27
N ALA A 482 -24.05 -21.16 -14.95
CA ALA A 482 -23.36 -22.33 -14.43
C ALA A 482 -21.87 -22.00 -14.23
N PRO A 483 -21.18 -22.64 -13.27
CA PRO A 483 -19.74 -22.48 -13.15
C PRO A 483 -19.03 -23.04 -14.39
N ALA A 484 -17.89 -22.46 -14.73
CA ALA A 484 -17.00 -23.06 -15.72
C ALA A 484 -16.39 -24.34 -15.11
N LEU A 485 -16.34 -25.43 -15.88
CA LEU A 485 -15.80 -26.72 -15.42
C LEU A 485 -14.40 -27.02 -15.95
N ASP A 486 -13.99 -26.33 -17.01
CA ASP A 486 -12.71 -26.55 -17.71
C ASP A 486 -12.07 -25.20 -18.08
N GLY A 487 -10.74 -25.22 -18.27
CA GLY A 487 -9.99 -24.06 -18.81
C GLY A 487 -9.31 -23.17 -17.78
N HIS A 488 -9.52 -23.43 -16.48
CA HIS A 488 -8.86 -22.68 -15.39
C HIS A 488 -8.12 -23.66 -14.47
N ALA A 489 -6.93 -23.27 -14.04
CA ALA A 489 -6.14 -24.05 -13.08
C ALA A 489 -5.87 -23.20 -11.83
N PRO A 490 -5.90 -23.81 -10.63
CA PRO A 490 -5.52 -23.10 -9.43
C PRO A 490 -4.08 -22.64 -9.54
N ALA A 491 -3.76 -21.49 -8.94
CA ALA A 491 -2.38 -21.06 -8.84
C ALA A 491 -1.55 -22.13 -8.09
N PRO A 492 -0.28 -22.38 -8.49
CA PRO A 492 0.54 -23.39 -7.83
C PRO A 492 0.73 -23.03 -6.36
N ALA A 493 0.53 -23.98 -5.44
CA ALA A 493 0.70 -23.77 -4.00
C ALA A 493 2.06 -23.13 -3.69
N ALA A 494 2.08 -22.12 -2.84
CA ALA A 494 3.35 -21.51 -2.48
C ALA A 494 4.17 -22.45 -1.57
N PRO A 495 5.50 -22.43 -1.69
CA PRO A 495 6.37 -23.20 -0.81
C PRO A 495 6.20 -22.75 0.66
N ALA A 496 6.38 -23.70 1.58
CA ALA A 496 6.41 -23.40 3.00
C ALA A 496 7.59 -22.49 3.35
N GLU A 497 7.35 -21.55 4.27
CA GLU A 497 8.40 -20.71 4.83
C GLU A 497 9.36 -21.54 5.67
N ILE A 498 10.65 -21.20 5.60
CA ILE A 498 11.72 -21.86 6.38
C ILE A 498 12.34 -20.93 7.42
N THR A 499 12.07 -19.63 7.33
CA THR A 499 12.52 -18.62 8.29
C THR A 499 11.39 -18.31 9.26
N THR A 500 11.73 -17.87 10.46
CA THR A 500 10.72 -17.45 11.45
C THR A 500 10.08 -16.13 10.99
N PRO A 501 8.75 -15.94 11.13
CA PRO A 501 8.13 -14.65 10.85
C PRO A 501 8.67 -13.57 11.79
N LEU A 502 8.74 -12.34 11.30
CA LEU A 502 9.03 -11.18 12.14
C LEU A 502 7.94 -11.00 13.21
N PRO A 503 8.26 -10.37 14.37
CA PRO A 503 7.29 -10.15 15.43
C PRO A 503 6.01 -9.44 14.92
N PRO A 504 4.80 -9.85 15.34
CA PRO A 504 3.55 -9.29 14.82
C PRO A 504 3.47 -7.76 14.88
N ALA A 505 4.02 -7.15 15.94
CA ALA A 505 4.06 -5.70 16.11
C ALA A 505 4.81 -4.99 14.96
N THR A 506 5.93 -5.54 14.50
CA THR A 506 6.69 -5.01 13.35
C THR A 506 5.87 -5.07 12.06
N GLY A 507 5.08 -6.13 11.88
CA GLY A 507 4.18 -6.30 10.76
C GLY A 507 3.08 -5.23 10.73
N LEU A 508 2.46 -4.95 11.87
CA LEU A 508 1.46 -3.89 12.01
C LEU A 508 2.05 -2.51 11.73
N ARG A 509 3.27 -2.27 12.21
CA ARG A 509 4.05 -1.06 11.89
C ARG A 509 4.32 -0.92 10.40
N LEU A 510 4.66 -2.02 9.73
CA LEU A 510 4.87 -2.00 8.29
C LEU A 510 3.59 -1.66 7.52
N ILE A 511 2.44 -2.22 7.90
CA ILE A 511 1.14 -1.86 7.30
C ILE A 511 0.86 -0.36 7.52
N ARG A 512 1.26 0.20 8.66
CA ARG A 512 1.18 1.64 8.94
C ARG A 512 2.10 2.50 8.08
N ILE A 513 3.29 2.01 7.74
CA ILE A 513 4.24 2.70 6.86
C ILE A 513 3.78 2.66 5.41
N LEU A 514 3.36 1.48 4.92
CA LEU A 514 2.89 1.28 3.55
C LEU A 514 1.54 1.91 3.28
N GLY A 515 0.72 1.98 4.31
CA GLY A 515 -0.57 2.62 4.26
C GLY A 515 -0.46 4.13 4.35
N GLU A 516 -1.65 4.70 4.33
CA GLU A 516 -1.89 6.00 4.89
C GLU A 516 -1.42 6.06 6.36
N GLY A 517 -0.36 6.72 6.87
CA GLY A 517 -0.14 6.63 8.35
C GLY A 517 0.98 7.41 9.04
N VAL A 518 1.98 7.82 8.28
CA VAL A 518 3.26 8.24 8.85
C VAL A 518 3.25 9.73 9.20
N PRO A 519 3.73 10.14 10.40
CA PRO A 519 4.02 11.55 10.68
C PRO A 519 4.91 12.16 9.59
N GLY A 520 4.64 13.39 9.15
CA GLY A 520 5.48 14.07 8.14
C GLY A 520 5.17 13.76 6.66
N GLY A 521 4.18 12.90 6.38
CA GLY A 521 3.64 12.73 5.02
C GLY A 521 4.34 11.66 4.18
N ALA A 522 4.03 11.64 2.87
CA ALA A 522 4.40 10.53 1.98
C ALA A 522 5.91 10.40 1.74
N GLN A 523 6.64 11.52 1.64
CA GLN A 523 8.09 11.51 1.45
C GLN A 523 8.79 10.85 2.66
N LEU A 524 8.39 11.22 3.87
CA LEU A 524 8.96 10.63 5.08
C LEU A 524 8.59 9.15 5.24
N ALA A 525 7.42 8.74 4.74
CA ALA A 525 7.04 7.32 4.73
C ALA A 525 8.01 6.44 3.92
N GLN A 526 8.57 6.96 2.83
CA GLN A 526 9.56 6.23 2.03
C GLN A 526 10.87 6.02 2.80
N GLU A 527 11.34 7.05 3.51
CA GLU A 527 12.53 6.96 4.36
C GLU A 527 12.32 6.02 5.55
N LEU A 528 11.15 6.07 6.19
CA LEU A 528 10.82 5.14 7.26
C LEU A 528 10.68 3.70 6.77
N LEU A 529 10.18 3.49 5.54
CA LEU A 529 10.12 2.16 4.93
C LEU A 529 11.53 1.60 4.74
N ALA A 530 12.47 2.41 4.22
CA ALA A 530 13.86 2.00 4.08
C ALA A 530 14.46 1.59 5.44
N GLN A 531 14.33 2.44 6.46
CA GLN A 531 14.83 2.16 7.81
C GLN A 531 14.17 0.92 8.45
N TRP A 532 12.87 0.73 8.22
CA TRP A 532 12.14 -0.45 8.70
C TRP A 532 12.67 -1.72 8.04
N LEU A 533 12.87 -1.71 6.72
CA LEU A 533 13.38 -2.86 5.96
C LEU A 533 14.81 -3.20 6.35
N GLU A 534 15.67 -2.20 6.57
CA GLU A 534 17.03 -2.40 7.08
C GLU A 534 17.03 -3.04 8.47
N ALA A 535 16.18 -2.56 9.38
CA ALA A 535 16.04 -3.15 10.72
C ALA A 535 15.50 -4.58 10.67
N ALA A 536 14.52 -4.84 9.79
CA ALA A 536 13.96 -6.16 9.57
C ALA A 536 15.00 -7.14 8.98
N ALA A 537 15.80 -6.69 8.01
CA ALA A 537 16.88 -7.46 7.43
C ALA A 537 17.96 -7.80 8.48
N ALA A 538 18.31 -6.83 9.33
CA ALA A 538 19.27 -7.04 10.43
C ALA A 538 18.75 -8.01 11.51
N LYS A 539 17.45 -7.97 11.84
CA LYS A 539 16.83 -8.92 12.79
C LYS A 539 16.76 -10.33 12.21
N GLY A 540 16.55 -10.45 10.90
CA GLY A 540 16.30 -11.70 10.20
C GLY A 540 14.87 -12.21 10.40
N GLY A 541 14.32 -12.84 9.35
CA GLY A 541 12.94 -13.34 9.31
C GLY A 541 12.21 -12.91 8.05
N HIS A 542 10.90 -13.13 8.01
CA HIS A 542 10.06 -12.69 6.89
C HIS A 542 8.87 -11.83 7.32
N VAL A 543 8.45 -10.94 6.43
CA VAL A 543 7.28 -10.06 6.60
C VAL A 543 5.96 -10.87 6.57
N PRO A 544 4.89 -10.40 7.25
CA PRO A 544 3.60 -11.05 7.16
C PRO A 544 3.12 -11.15 5.70
N PRO A 545 2.69 -12.32 5.22
CA PRO A 545 2.37 -12.53 3.81
C PRO A 545 1.41 -11.48 3.21
N VAL A 546 0.38 -11.08 3.96
CA VAL A 546 -0.66 -10.13 3.54
C VAL A 546 -0.12 -8.77 3.06
N VAL A 547 1.08 -8.37 3.49
CA VAL A 547 1.68 -7.06 3.14
C VAL A 547 2.54 -7.12 1.87
N LEU A 548 2.87 -8.33 1.39
CA LEU A 548 3.79 -8.54 0.28
C LEU A 548 3.35 -7.83 -1.01
N PRO A 549 2.07 -7.85 -1.45
CA PRO A 549 1.68 -7.15 -2.67
C PRO A 549 1.99 -5.64 -2.61
N ALA A 550 1.71 -4.99 -1.48
CA ALA A 550 1.99 -3.57 -1.29
C ALA A 550 3.50 -3.29 -1.21
N LEU A 551 4.28 -4.16 -0.56
CA LEU A 551 5.74 -4.08 -0.52
C LEU A 551 6.38 -4.24 -1.92
N LEU A 552 5.94 -5.23 -2.68
CA LEU A 552 6.46 -5.52 -4.01
C LEU A 552 6.18 -4.36 -4.97
N ASP A 553 5.00 -3.74 -4.86
CA ASP A 553 4.68 -2.51 -5.59
C ASP A 553 5.51 -1.30 -5.12
N ALA A 554 5.87 -1.22 -3.83
CA ALA A 554 6.79 -0.20 -3.33
C ALA A 554 8.22 -0.39 -3.90
N GLY A 555 8.75 -1.61 -3.90
CA GLY A 555 10.08 -1.92 -4.46
C GLY A 555 10.12 -1.78 -5.99
N ARG A 556 9.00 -2.01 -6.69
CA ARG A 556 8.87 -1.68 -8.12
C ARG A 556 9.15 -0.19 -8.37
N ARG A 557 8.63 0.69 -7.50
CA ARG A 557 8.72 2.15 -7.64
C ARG A 557 10.02 2.74 -7.07
N ASN A 558 10.69 2.02 -6.17
CA ASN A 558 11.90 2.50 -5.51
C ASN A 558 12.96 1.38 -5.47
N SER A 559 14.04 1.54 -6.25
CA SER A 559 15.13 0.57 -6.30
C SER A 559 15.99 0.53 -5.04
N ILE A 560 16.04 1.63 -4.26
CA ILE A 560 16.91 1.76 -3.07
C ILE A 560 16.53 0.72 -2.01
N ILE A 561 15.24 0.44 -1.84
CA ILE A 561 14.76 -0.49 -0.80
C ILE A 561 14.83 -1.96 -1.21
N ARG A 562 15.12 -2.26 -2.48
CA ARG A 562 15.04 -3.63 -3.01
C ARG A 562 15.99 -4.62 -2.31
N PRO A 563 17.25 -4.28 -2.01
CA PRO A 563 18.17 -5.22 -1.37
C PRO A 563 17.72 -5.63 0.04
N ALA A 564 17.22 -4.67 0.84
CA ALA A 564 16.70 -4.95 2.18
C ALA A 564 15.37 -5.71 2.12
N LEU A 565 14.48 -5.33 1.19
CA LEU A 565 13.21 -6.03 0.97
C LEU A 565 13.42 -7.48 0.54
N ALA A 566 14.38 -7.75 -0.34
CA ALA A 566 14.71 -9.10 -0.80
C ALA A 566 15.11 -10.04 0.35
N GLN A 567 15.72 -9.53 1.41
CA GLN A 567 16.11 -10.31 2.59
C GLN A 567 14.92 -10.70 3.48
N VAL A 568 13.82 -9.95 3.44
CA VAL A 568 12.67 -10.12 4.33
C VAL A 568 11.39 -10.56 3.62
N ALA A 569 11.40 -10.66 2.29
CA ALA A 569 10.23 -11.06 1.49
C ALA A 569 9.79 -12.51 1.74
N GLY A 570 10.69 -13.36 2.24
CA GLY A 570 10.45 -14.79 2.43
C GLY A 570 10.21 -15.53 1.11
N ARG A 571 9.95 -16.83 1.21
CA ARG A 571 9.66 -17.67 0.03
C ARG A 571 8.32 -17.30 -0.62
N ARG A 572 7.36 -16.79 0.17
CA ARG A 572 6.09 -16.27 -0.33
C ARG A 572 6.29 -15.09 -1.27
N GLY A 573 7.18 -14.16 -0.92
CA GLY A 573 7.50 -13.00 -1.76
C GLY A 573 8.10 -13.42 -3.10
N THR A 574 9.10 -14.31 -3.07
CA THR A 574 9.74 -14.85 -4.28
C THR A 574 8.75 -15.62 -5.16
N TRP A 575 7.86 -16.40 -4.56
CA TRP A 575 6.79 -17.12 -5.28
C TRP A 575 5.80 -16.15 -5.96
N LEU A 576 5.36 -15.10 -5.26
CA LEU A 576 4.51 -14.04 -5.84
C LEU A 576 5.23 -13.33 -7.01
N ALA A 577 6.52 -13.01 -6.85
CA ALA A 577 7.35 -12.42 -7.89
C ALA A 577 7.54 -13.31 -9.12
N GLY A 578 7.38 -14.63 -8.98
CA GLY A 578 7.35 -15.57 -10.09
C GLY A 578 6.08 -15.48 -10.95
N MET A 579 4.96 -15.00 -10.39
CA MET A 579 3.66 -14.94 -11.05
C MET A 579 3.41 -13.63 -11.80
N ARG A 580 4.02 -12.53 -11.36
CA ARG A 580 3.80 -11.19 -11.93
C ARG A 580 5.11 -10.60 -12.47
N ALA A 581 5.12 -10.25 -13.76
CA ALA A 581 6.31 -9.71 -14.42
C ALA A 581 6.87 -8.44 -13.75
N ASP A 582 6.00 -7.55 -13.28
CA ASP A 582 6.36 -6.29 -12.62
C ASP A 582 7.11 -6.47 -11.29
N TRP A 583 7.08 -7.67 -10.70
CA TRP A 583 7.74 -8.01 -9.45
C TRP A 583 8.99 -8.87 -9.64
N ARG A 584 9.37 -9.20 -10.89
CA ARG A 584 10.52 -10.04 -11.21
C ARG A 584 11.84 -9.54 -10.63
N TRP A 585 11.97 -8.21 -10.46
CA TRP A 585 13.14 -7.59 -9.83
C TRP A 585 13.48 -8.22 -8.47
N LEU A 586 12.50 -8.73 -7.73
CA LEU A 586 12.76 -9.38 -6.44
C LEU A 586 13.63 -10.63 -6.62
N ARG A 587 13.47 -11.38 -7.72
CA ARG A 587 14.25 -12.59 -8.01
C ARG A 587 15.68 -12.29 -8.43
N ASP A 588 15.90 -11.10 -8.98
CA ASP A 588 17.24 -10.61 -9.36
C ASP A 588 17.99 -10.07 -8.14
N GLU A 589 17.26 -9.52 -7.16
CA GLU A 589 17.79 -8.95 -5.91
C GLU A 589 17.84 -9.98 -4.77
N SER A 590 17.06 -11.07 -4.84
CA SER A 590 17.07 -12.14 -3.86
C SER A 590 18.37 -12.93 -3.99
N VAL A 591 19.37 -12.46 -3.25
CA VAL A 591 20.59 -13.18 -2.95
C VAL A 591 20.22 -14.31 -1.98
N ALA A 592 19.65 -15.40 -2.48
CA ALA A 592 19.35 -16.54 -1.63
C ALA A 592 20.67 -17.10 -1.08
N ALA A 593 20.88 -17.04 0.24
CA ALA A 593 21.96 -17.77 0.87
C ALA A 593 21.71 -19.27 0.59
N PRO A 594 22.68 -19.99 -0.02
CA PRO A 594 22.53 -21.42 -0.22
C PRO A 594 22.37 -22.12 1.14
N PRO A 595 21.69 -23.27 1.20
CA PRO A 595 21.47 -23.98 2.46
C PRO A 595 22.80 -24.25 3.19
N PRO A 596 22.81 -24.23 4.54
CA PRO A 596 24.02 -24.49 5.32
C PRO A 596 24.64 -25.84 4.90
N GLY A 597 25.92 -25.84 4.52
CA GLY A 597 26.63 -27.02 4.05
C GLY A 597 26.92 -27.08 2.54
N ALA A 598 26.40 -26.14 1.73
CA ALA A 598 26.75 -26.03 0.31
C ALA A 598 28.16 -25.42 0.09
N GLY A 599 28.68 -24.67 1.07
CA GLY A 599 29.86 -23.81 0.93
C GLY A 599 31.22 -24.47 1.14
N SER A 600 31.33 -25.78 1.39
CA SER A 600 32.65 -26.38 1.65
C SER A 600 32.89 -27.80 1.09
N ALA A 601 31.95 -28.37 0.33
CA ALA A 601 32.06 -29.76 -0.14
C ALA A 601 32.21 -29.93 -1.67
N GLY A 602 32.23 -28.83 -2.45
CA GLY A 602 32.12 -28.91 -3.90
C GLY A 602 33.42 -28.91 -4.71
N PHE A 603 34.56 -28.48 -4.16
CA PHE A 603 35.78 -28.25 -4.97
C PHE A 603 37.07 -28.88 -4.44
N ALA A 604 36.99 -29.76 -3.43
CA ALA A 604 38.18 -30.43 -2.89
C ALA A 604 37.96 -31.93 -2.66
N SER A 605 37.94 -32.72 -3.74
CA SER A 605 38.52 -34.08 -3.87
C SER A 605 37.90 -34.82 -5.07
N PRO A 606 38.69 -35.51 -5.92
CA PRO A 606 38.14 -36.40 -6.93
C PRO A 606 37.59 -37.66 -6.24
N GLY A 607 36.26 -37.82 -6.21
CA GLY A 607 35.64 -39.12 -5.94
C GLY A 607 34.44 -39.21 -5.00
N VAL A 608 33.56 -38.20 -4.85
CA VAL A 608 32.15 -38.42 -4.41
C VAL A 608 31.28 -37.27 -4.97
N PRO A 609 30.12 -37.54 -5.61
CA PRO A 609 29.28 -36.46 -6.13
C PRO A 609 28.46 -35.81 -5.00
N SER A 610 28.77 -34.55 -4.65
CA SER A 610 27.89 -33.71 -3.84
C SER A 610 26.98 -32.87 -4.76
N ALA A 611 25.70 -33.22 -4.82
CA ALA A 611 24.69 -32.44 -5.54
C ALA A 611 24.34 -31.16 -4.75
N GLY A 612 24.78 -29.98 -5.18
CA GLY A 612 24.31 -28.72 -4.60
C GLY A 612 25.00 -27.43 -5.06
N ALA A 613 26.34 -27.39 -5.12
CA ALA A 613 27.06 -26.16 -5.45
C ALA A 613 27.11 -25.88 -6.97
N GLY A 614 27.35 -26.90 -7.79
CA GLY A 614 27.36 -26.78 -9.26
C GLY A 614 26.01 -26.35 -9.84
N SER A 615 24.89 -26.78 -9.23
CA SER A 615 23.56 -26.42 -9.73
C SER A 615 23.24 -24.94 -9.58
N VAL A 616 23.63 -24.25 -8.51
CA VAL A 616 23.26 -22.83 -8.34
C VAL A 616 23.98 -21.94 -9.36
N TRP A 617 25.25 -22.21 -9.65
CA TRP A 617 26.00 -21.45 -10.66
C TRP A 617 25.50 -21.70 -12.09
N GLU A 618 25.08 -22.94 -12.40
CA GLU A 618 24.64 -23.35 -13.74
C GLU A 618 23.18 -23.00 -14.07
N ILE A 619 22.26 -23.11 -13.09
CA ILE A 619 20.80 -22.92 -13.32
C ILE A 619 20.16 -21.82 -12.46
N GLY A 620 20.93 -21.16 -11.59
CA GLY A 620 20.42 -20.09 -10.72
C GLY A 620 20.18 -18.76 -11.46
N THR A 621 19.34 -17.92 -10.87
CA THR A 621 19.17 -16.52 -11.33
C THR A 621 20.46 -15.72 -11.13
N VAL A 622 20.59 -14.56 -11.78
CA VAL A 622 21.76 -13.68 -11.62
C VAL A 622 21.99 -13.31 -10.15
N GLY A 623 20.92 -13.06 -9.39
CA GLY A 623 20.98 -12.77 -7.95
C GLY A 623 21.49 -13.95 -7.11
N GLU A 624 21.01 -15.16 -7.39
CA GLU A 624 21.48 -16.38 -6.75
C GLU A 624 22.95 -16.66 -7.05
N ARG A 625 23.36 -16.49 -8.31
CA ARG A 625 24.76 -16.63 -8.77
C ARG A 625 25.66 -15.59 -8.10
N LEU A 626 25.23 -14.33 -8.01
CA LEU A 626 25.98 -13.26 -7.34
C LEU A 626 26.15 -13.53 -5.84
N GLY A 627 25.13 -14.07 -5.18
CA GLY A 627 25.19 -14.49 -3.79
C GLY A 627 26.15 -15.62 -3.53
N PHE A 628 26.05 -16.65 -4.36
CA PHE A 628 26.97 -17.78 -4.34
C PHE A 628 28.43 -17.31 -4.54
N LEU A 629 28.69 -16.46 -5.55
CA LEU A 629 30.02 -15.92 -5.81
C LEU A 629 30.54 -15.10 -4.63
N THR A 630 29.71 -14.23 -4.04
CA THR A 630 30.10 -13.39 -2.90
C THR A 630 30.43 -14.21 -1.67
N GLU A 631 29.67 -15.28 -1.38
CA GLU A 631 29.97 -16.17 -0.27
C GLU A 631 31.20 -17.03 -0.53
N LEU A 632 31.35 -17.55 -1.76
CA LEU A 632 32.57 -18.28 -2.16
C LEU A 632 33.79 -17.36 -2.04
N ARG A 633 33.67 -16.08 -2.37
CA ARG A 633 34.74 -15.09 -2.17
C ARG A 633 35.15 -14.88 -0.70
N ARG A 634 34.26 -15.13 0.27
CA ARG A 634 34.62 -15.06 1.71
C ARG A 634 35.38 -16.29 2.17
N VAL A 635 35.11 -17.46 1.59
CA VAL A 635 35.64 -18.75 2.05
C VAL A 635 36.84 -19.22 1.22
N ASP A 636 36.75 -19.13 -0.11
CA ASP A 636 37.77 -19.49 -1.09
C ASP A 636 37.84 -18.43 -2.23
N PRO A 637 38.58 -17.33 -1.99
CA PRO A 637 38.78 -16.27 -2.98
C PRO A 637 39.35 -16.77 -4.31
N ALA A 638 40.22 -17.79 -4.28
CA ALA A 638 40.89 -18.34 -5.47
C ALA A 638 39.93 -19.18 -6.31
N GLY A 639 39.14 -20.07 -5.68
CA GLY A 639 38.11 -20.85 -6.34
C GLY A 639 37.04 -19.97 -7.01
N ALA A 640 36.60 -18.90 -6.34
CA ALA A 640 35.67 -17.93 -6.93
C ALA A 640 36.22 -17.25 -8.19
N ARG A 641 37.50 -16.84 -8.18
CA ARG A 641 38.14 -16.22 -9.34
C ARG A 641 38.29 -17.20 -10.50
N SER A 642 38.68 -18.45 -10.23
CA SER A 642 38.76 -19.49 -11.26
C SER A 642 37.40 -19.77 -11.89
N LEU A 643 36.34 -19.90 -11.07
CA LEU A 643 34.97 -20.10 -11.54
C LEU A 643 34.51 -18.97 -12.46
N LEU A 644 34.75 -17.72 -12.07
CA LEU A 644 34.38 -16.55 -12.87
C LEU A 644 35.19 -16.49 -14.18
N ALA A 645 36.48 -16.81 -14.14
CA ALA A 645 37.33 -16.83 -15.33
C ALA A 645 36.88 -17.89 -16.35
N GLU A 646 36.42 -19.06 -15.89
CA GLU A 646 35.90 -20.13 -16.74
C GLU A 646 34.62 -19.74 -17.49
N THR A 647 33.69 -19.02 -16.84
CA THR A 647 32.41 -18.66 -17.47
C THR A 647 32.39 -17.26 -18.09
N TRP A 648 33.43 -16.45 -17.90
CA TRP A 648 33.52 -15.04 -18.29
C TRP A 648 33.04 -14.74 -19.72
N ALA A 649 33.44 -15.57 -20.69
CA ALA A 649 33.10 -15.38 -22.09
C ALA A 649 31.60 -15.55 -22.39
N ALA A 650 30.89 -16.36 -21.61
CA ALA A 650 29.47 -16.65 -21.76
C ALA A 650 28.57 -15.63 -21.06
N GLU A 651 29.10 -14.86 -20.10
CA GLU A 651 28.31 -13.89 -19.33
C GLU A 651 27.89 -12.69 -20.17
N SER A 652 26.71 -12.15 -19.87
CA SER A 652 26.25 -10.87 -20.42
C SER A 652 27.11 -9.72 -19.90
N SER A 653 27.12 -8.59 -20.62
CA SER A 653 27.90 -7.43 -20.20
C SER A 653 27.46 -6.82 -18.87
N GLU A 654 26.16 -6.92 -18.56
CA GLU A 654 25.62 -6.41 -17.29
C GLU A 654 26.04 -7.30 -16.12
N ASP A 655 25.97 -8.63 -16.30
CA ASP A 655 26.37 -9.60 -15.28
C ASP A 655 27.87 -9.54 -15.00
N ARG A 656 28.69 -9.35 -16.04
CA ARG A 656 30.15 -9.15 -15.90
C ARG A 656 30.49 -8.00 -14.96
N ALA A 657 29.84 -6.84 -15.12
CA ALA A 657 30.09 -5.69 -14.26
C ALA A 657 29.71 -5.99 -12.80
N ARG A 658 28.60 -6.69 -12.57
CA ARG A 658 28.17 -7.13 -11.23
C ARG A 658 29.14 -8.13 -10.62
N PHE A 659 29.61 -9.13 -11.38
CA PHE A 659 30.56 -10.13 -10.90
C PHE A 659 31.96 -9.56 -10.65
N VAL A 660 32.43 -8.62 -11.47
CA VAL A 660 33.68 -7.89 -11.20
C VAL A 660 33.55 -7.14 -9.87
N THR A 661 32.45 -6.41 -9.67
CA THR A 661 32.19 -5.69 -8.41
C THR A 661 32.22 -6.63 -7.20
N ALA A 662 31.71 -7.87 -7.33
CA ALA A 662 31.71 -8.86 -6.26
C ALA A 662 33.11 -9.28 -5.79
N LEU A 663 34.15 -9.16 -6.64
CA LEU A 663 35.54 -9.45 -6.27
C LEU A 663 36.08 -8.51 -5.19
N GLY A 664 35.43 -7.36 -4.96
CA GLY A 664 35.71 -6.48 -3.82
C GLY A 664 35.62 -7.21 -2.47
N THR A 665 34.79 -8.25 -2.36
CA THR A 665 34.79 -9.15 -1.21
C THR A 665 36.04 -10.03 -1.25
N GLY A 666 36.93 -9.91 -0.26
CA GLY A 666 38.18 -10.67 -0.21
C GLY A 666 39.23 -10.22 -1.23
N LEU A 667 39.15 -8.98 -1.73
CA LEU A 667 40.06 -8.43 -2.74
C LEU A 667 41.53 -8.57 -2.32
N SER A 668 42.37 -9.07 -3.23
CA SER A 668 43.79 -9.31 -2.99
C SER A 668 44.63 -9.09 -4.26
N VAL A 669 45.96 -9.08 -4.12
CA VAL A 669 46.88 -8.95 -5.26
C VAL A 669 46.73 -10.09 -6.28
N ASP A 670 46.25 -11.26 -5.85
CA ASP A 670 46.01 -12.40 -6.74
C ASP A 670 44.87 -12.14 -7.74
N ASP A 671 44.04 -11.14 -7.50
CA ASP A 671 42.95 -10.73 -8.39
C ASP A 671 43.44 -9.78 -9.50
N ASP A 672 44.67 -9.24 -9.40
CA ASP A 672 45.22 -8.23 -10.31
C ASP A 672 45.20 -8.67 -11.78
N ALA A 673 45.66 -9.90 -12.06
CA ALA A 673 45.73 -10.41 -13.43
C ALA A 673 44.34 -10.49 -14.11
N PHE A 674 43.31 -10.87 -13.35
CA PHE A 674 41.95 -10.95 -13.87
C PHE A 674 41.34 -9.55 -14.06
N LEU A 675 41.55 -8.64 -13.11
CA LEU A 675 41.07 -7.26 -13.22
C LEU A 675 41.75 -6.51 -14.38
N GLU A 676 43.04 -6.76 -14.61
CA GLU A 676 43.77 -6.25 -15.77
C GLU A 676 43.18 -6.76 -17.10
N GLN A 677 42.76 -8.03 -17.15
CA GLN A 677 42.03 -8.55 -18.31
C GLN A 677 40.66 -7.86 -18.48
N ALA A 678 39.96 -7.55 -17.39
CA ALA A 678 38.67 -6.88 -17.42
C ALA A 678 38.77 -5.42 -17.90
N LEU A 679 39.94 -4.76 -17.77
CA LEU A 679 40.19 -3.43 -18.37
C LEU A 679 40.10 -3.43 -19.89
N ASP A 680 40.25 -4.59 -20.54
CA ASP A 680 40.17 -4.73 -21.99
C ASP A 680 38.76 -5.17 -22.47
N ASP A 681 37.77 -5.25 -21.57
CA ASP A 681 36.39 -5.55 -21.96
C ASP A 681 35.81 -4.45 -22.87
N ARG A 682 34.94 -4.83 -23.81
CA ARG A 682 34.31 -3.89 -24.76
C ARG A 682 33.37 -2.92 -24.06
N ARG A 683 32.79 -3.30 -22.93
CA ARG A 683 31.77 -2.53 -22.21
C ARG A 683 32.39 -1.61 -21.17
N LYS A 684 31.91 -0.38 -21.14
CA LYS A 684 32.47 0.68 -20.31
C LYS A 684 32.31 0.36 -18.83
N GLU A 685 31.15 -0.15 -18.46
CA GLU A 685 30.73 -0.46 -17.09
C GLU A 685 31.63 -1.55 -16.47
N VAL A 686 32.04 -2.54 -17.27
CA VAL A 686 32.96 -3.60 -16.84
C VAL A 686 34.36 -3.05 -16.58
N ARG A 687 34.85 -2.18 -17.48
CA ARG A 687 36.15 -1.52 -17.31
C ARG A 687 36.18 -0.59 -16.11
N GLU A 688 35.10 0.18 -15.88
CA GLU A 688 34.97 1.06 -14.71
C GLU A 688 34.98 0.24 -13.41
N ALA A 689 34.21 -0.85 -13.33
CA ALA A 689 34.22 -1.73 -12.16
C ALA A 689 35.61 -2.33 -11.87
N ALA A 690 36.38 -2.69 -12.90
CA ALA A 690 37.74 -3.17 -12.75
C ALA A 690 38.72 -2.06 -12.30
N LEU A 691 38.62 -0.85 -12.88
CA LEU A 691 39.43 0.30 -12.48
C LEU A 691 39.20 0.66 -11.01
N ASP A 692 37.95 0.66 -10.55
CA ASP A 692 37.60 1.02 -9.17
C ASP A 692 38.25 0.06 -8.16
N LEU A 693 38.24 -1.26 -8.45
CA LEU A 693 38.92 -2.24 -7.61
C LEU A 693 40.45 -2.15 -7.69
N LEU A 694 41.02 -1.92 -8.88
CA LEU A 694 42.47 -1.79 -9.05
C LEU A 694 43.04 -0.56 -8.36
N ARG A 695 42.27 0.54 -8.29
CA ARG A 695 42.67 1.80 -7.62
C ARG A 695 42.79 1.67 -6.10
N ILE A 696 41.94 0.86 -5.49
CA ILE A 696 41.97 0.60 -4.04
C ILE A 696 42.92 -0.53 -3.65
N LEU A 697 43.56 -1.19 -4.62
CA LEU A 697 44.50 -2.30 -4.42
C LEU A 697 45.96 -1.81 -4.53
N PRO A 698 46.69 -1.59 -3.41
CA PRO A 698 48.00 -0.93 -3.44
C PRO A 698 49.07 -1.68 -4.23
N GLY A 699 48.95 -3.02 -4.32
CA GLY A 699 49.87 -3.88 -5.04
C GLY A 699 49.53 -4.11 -6.51
N SER A 700 48.54 -3.39 -7.07
CA SER A 700 48.08 -3.63 -8.43
C SER A 700 49.08 -3.18 -9.50
N SER A 701 49.03 -3.83 -10.66
CA SER A 701 49.80 -3.44 -11.84
C SER A 701 49.43 -2.01 -12.29
N LEU A 702 48.15 -1.63 -12.17
CA LEU A 702 47.68 -0.26 -12.39
C LEU A 702 48.34 0.74 -11.43
N ALA A 703 48.33 0.45 -10.13
CA ALA A 703 48.94 1.28 -9.10
C ALA A 703 50.44 1.51 -9.37
N ALA A 704 51.17 0.48 -9.78
CA ALA A 704 52.58 0.59 -10.15
C ALA A 704 52.81 1.52 -11.36
N ARG A 705 52.01 1.36 -12.43
CA ARG A 705 52.09 2.23 -13.62
C ARG A 705 51.75 3.68 -13.29
N MET A 706 50.69 3.91 -12.52
CA MET A 706 50.30 5.28 -12.13
C MET A 706 51.31 5.93 -11.20
N THR A 707 51.91 5.17 -10.27
CA THR A 707 53.02 5.63 -9.43
C THR A 707 54.22 6.06 -10.28
N GLN A 708 54.59 5.25 -11.28
CA GLN A 708 55.70 5.58 -12.18
C GLN A 708 55.43 6.88 -12.95
N ARG A 709 54.22 7.04 -13.51
CA ARG A 709 53.82 8.27 -14.22
C ARG A 709 53.82 9.48 -13.28
N ALA A 710 53.28 9.32 -12.07
CA ALA A 710 53.21 10.39 -11.09
C ALA A 710 54.60 10.86 -10.62
N ARG A 711 55.54 9.94 -10.37
CA ARG A 711 56.94 10.27 -10.02
C ARG A 711 57.73 10.87 -11.19
N ALA A 712 57.38 10.50 -12.42
CA ALA A 712 57.96 11.14 -13.60
C ALA A 712 57.47 12.59 -13.75
N ALA A 713 56.18 12.83 -13.46
CA ALA A 713 55.53 14.12 -13.59
C ALA A 713 55.77 15.07 -12.40
N LEU A 714 56.07 14.54 -11.22
CA LEU A 714 56.25 15.31 -9.98
C LEU A 714 57.46 14.79 -9.20
N ARG A 715 58.53 15.60 -9.12
CA ARG A 715 59.76 15.28 -8.39
C ARG A 715 59.96 16.21 -7.20
N TYR A 716 60.53 15.67 -6.13
CA TYR A 716 60.90 16.43 -4.94
C TYR A 716 62.41 16.70 -4.96
N GLU A 717 62.79 17.95 -5.23
CA GLU A 717 64.20 18.38 -5.33
C GLU A 717 64.39 19.68 -4.53
N ASN A 718 65.49 19.78 -3.77
CA ASN A 718 65.85 21.00 -3.02
C ASN A 718 64.71 21.61 -2.17
N ARG A 719 63.90 20.76 -1.53
CA ARG A 719 62.71 21.14 -0.75
C ARG A 719 61.60 21.85 -1.54
N ARG A 720 61.51 21.62 -2.85
CA ARG A 720 60.45 22.13 -3.75
C ARG A 720 59.93 21.02 -4.66
N LEU A 721 58.72 21.22 -5.19
CA LEU A 721 58.14 20.35 -6.20
C LEU A 721 58.55 20.84 -7.59
N VAL A 722 59.18 19.96 -8.36
CA VAL A 722 59.46 20.17 -9.79
C VAL A 722 58.42 19.40 -10.58
N VAL A 723 57.62 20.12 -11.36
CA VAL A 723 56.47 19.58 -12.11
C VAL A 723 56.83 19.50 -13.59
N THR A 724 56.70 18.32 -14.19
CA THR A 724 56.97 18.06 -15.61
C THR A 724 55.87 17.15 -16.16
N PRO A 725 54.67 17.69 -16.40
CA PRO A 725 53.54 16.89 -16.86
C PRO A 725 53.76 16.40 -18.30
N PRO A 726 53.11 15.30 -18.70
CA PRO A 726 53.10 14.89 -20.11
C PRO A 726 52.37 15.91 -20.98
N ASP A 727 52.77 15.99 -22.25
CA ASP A 727 52.16 16.89 -23.23
C ASP A 727 50.97 16.27 -23.97
N ASP A 728 50.94 14.93 -24.08
CA ASP A 728 49.94 14.18 -24.86
C ASP A 728 49.34 12.99 -24.09
N LEU A 729 48.09 12.66 -24.41
CA LEU A 729 47.36 11.50 -23.91
C LEU A 729 47.64 10.26 -24.77
N ASP A 730 48.41 9.30 -24.24
CA ASP A 730 48.68 8.03 -24.91
C ASP A 730 47.59 6.96 -24.71
N THR A 731 47.69 5.85 -25.45
CA THR A 731 46.72 4.73 -25.38
C THR A 731 46.75 3.99 -24.05
N GLY A 732 47.92 3.92 -23.39
CA GLY A 732 48.08 3.29 -22.08
C GLY A 732 47.41 4.10 -20.97
N MET A 733 47.51 5.43 -21.02
CA MET A 733 46.82 6.33 -20.09
C MET A 733 45.30 6.19 -20.21
N ARG A 734 44.75 6.07 -21.44
CA ARG A 734 43.32 5.83 -21.65
C ARG A 734 42.85 4.49 -21.07
N ARG A 735 43.65 3.43 -21.25
CA ARG A 735 43.37 2.10 -20.68
C ARG A 735 43.36 2.15 -19.14
N ASP A 736 44.28 2.93 -18.57
CA ASP A 736 44.43 3.10 -17.12
C ASP A 736 43.45 4.12 -16.50
N GLY A 737 42.45 4.56 -17.27
CA GLY A 737 41.34 5.37 -16.77
C GLY A 737 41.55 6.89 -16.77
N VAL A 738 42.58 7.40 -17.46
CA VAL A 738 42.72 8.85 -17.73
C VAL A 738 41.67 9.25 -18.76
N ALA A 739 40.84 10.25 -18.45
CA ALA A 739 39.74 10.68 -19.31
C ALA A 739 40.21 11.07 -20.73
N ALA A 740 39.31 11.08 -21.71
CA ALA A 740 39.67 11.44 -23.09
C ALA A 740 39.61 12.96 -23.37
N THR A 741 39.01 13.74 -22.47
CA THR A 741 38.75 15.16 -22.69
C THR A 741 39.11 15.97 -21.45
N PRO A 742 39.88 17.07 -21.60
CA PRO A 742 40.21 17.95 -20.49
C PRO A 742 38.97 18.55 -19.83
N ALA A 743 39.04 18.73 -18.51
CA ALA A 743 38.03 19.51 -17.79
C ALA A 743 38.05 20.97 -18.30
N ARG A 744 36.86 21.57 -18.42
CA ARG A 744 36.67 22.90 -19.02
C ARG A 744 37.53 23.95 -18.31
N GLY A 745 38.38 24.64 -19.08
CA GLY A 745 39.24 25.71 -18.57
C GLY A 745 40.64 25.28 -18.11
N LEU A 746 41.01 24.01 -18.26
CA LEU A 746 42.38 23.51 -17.99
C LEU A 746 43.16 23.29 -19.28
N GLY A 747 44.45 23.65 -19.25
CA GLY A 747 45.40 23.23 -20.29
C GLY A 747 45.64 21.73 -20.24
N VAL A 748 45.97 21.13 -21.40
CA VAL A 748 46.14 19.67 -21.56
C VAL A 748 47.13 19.12 -20.52
N SER A 749 48.30 19.74 -20.33
CA SER A 749 49.30 19.25 -19.39
C SER A 749 48.88 19.35 -17.92
N ALA A 750 48.12 20.39 -17.54
CA ALA A 750 47.58 20.53 -16.17
C ALA A 750 46.49 19.51 -15.87
N TRP A 751 45.65 19.23 -16.87
CA TRP A 751 44.65 18.18 -16.77
C TRP A 751 45.26 16.77 -16.73
N LEU A 752 46.28 16.49 -17.56
CA LEU A 752 47.00 15.21 -17.52
C LEU A 752 47.69 14.99 -16.17
N LEU A 753 48.30 16.04 -15.60
CA LEU A 753 48.86 15.99 -14.25
C LEU A 753 47.79 15.63 -13.21
N GLU A 754 46.64 16.31 -13.27
CA GLU A 754 45.52 16.06 -12.36
C GLU A 754 45.07 14.59 -12.39
N GLU A 755 44.86 14.02 -13.60
CA GLU A 755 44.40 12.64 -13.77
C GLU A 755 45.48 11.60 -13.40
N ILE A 756 46.76 11.90 -13.68
CA ILE A 756 47.87 11.03 -13.29
C ILE A 756 47.98 10.94 -11.77
N LEU A 757 47.87 12.08 -11.08
CA LEU A 757 47.87 12.12 -9.63
C LEU A 757 46.63 11.43 -9.05
N ALA A 758 45.46 11.62 -9.68
CA ALA A 758 44.20 10.99 -9.26
C ALA A 758 44.26 9.45 -9.29
N GLY A 759 44.95 8.87 -10.27
CA GLY A 759 45.10 7.41 -10.37
C GLY A 759 46.28 6.82 -9.61
N ALA A 760 47.17 7.65 -9.03
CA ALA A 760 48.30 7.16 -8.26
C ALA A 760 47.90 6.88 -6.80
N PRO A 761 48.38 5.77 -6.19
CA PRO A 761 48.16 5.50 -4.77
C PRO A 761 48.62 6.66 -3.89
N LEU A 762 47.83 7.07 -2.92
CA LEU A 762 48.18 8.15 -2.00
C LEU A 762 49.41 7.83 -1.14
N SER A 763 49.68 6.54 -0.91
CA SER A 763 50.90 6.02 -0.29
C SER A 763 52.19 6.32 -1.07
N THR A 764 52.08 6.79 -2.32
CA THR A 764 53.22 7.29 -3.12
C THR A 764 53.85 8.54 -2.50
N TRP A 765 53.06 9.31 -1.75
CA TRP A 765 53.41 10.64 -1.28
C TRP A 765 53.75 10.65 0.22
N ALA A 766 54.43 11.71 0.66
CA ALA A 766 54.61 11.99 2.09
C ALA A 766 53.27 12.38 2.74
N VAL A 767 53.27 12.62 4.06
CA VAL A 767 52.06 13.01 4.80
C VAL A 767 51.36 14.23 4.18
N PRO A 768 50.00 14.27 4.17
CA PRO A 768 49.22 15.26 3.41
C PRO A 768 49.68 16.70 3.62
N ALA A 769 49.79 17.16 4.88
CA ALA A 769 50.19 18.53 5.22
C ALA A 769 51.53 18.98 4.59
N THR A 770 52.49 18.05 4.45
CA THR A 770 53.77 18.37 3.80
C THR A 770 53.58 18.62 2.31
N MET A 771 52.79 17.77 1.64
CA MET A 771 52.55 17.88 0.20
C MET A 771 51.71 19.10 -0.15
N LEU A 772 50.66 19.38 0.64
CA LEU A 772 49.82 20.57 0.47
C LEU A 772 50.63 21.86 0.68
N GLY A 773 51.46 21.90 1.73
CA GLY A 773 52.36 23.04 1.98
C GLY A 773 53.37 23.27 0.86
N LEU A 774 53.86 22.21 0.22
CA LEU A 774 54.80 22.31 -0.92
C LEU A 774 54.12 22.72 -2.24
N ALA A 775 52.83 22.42 -2.41
CA ALA A 775 52.07 22.79 -3.60
C ALA A 775 51.63 24.27 -3.58
N ARG A 776 51.42 24.83 -2.39
CA ARG A 776 50.92 26.20 -2.19
C ARG A 776 51.85 27.24 -2.83
N GLY A 777 51.28 28.15 -3.61
CA GLY A 777 51.99 29.24 -4.28
C GLY A 777 52.80 28.81 -5.51
N THR A 778 52.61 27.58 -6.00
CA THR A 778 53.18 27.13 -7.29
C THR A 778 52.22 27.40 -8.44
N ASP A 779 52.73 27.56 -9.67
CA ASP A 779 51.89 27.70 -10.87
C ASP A 779 51.01 26.46 -11.14
N TRP A 780 51.31 25.33 -10.47
CA TRP A 780 50.60 24.05 -10.59
C TRP A 780 49.70 23.75 -9.39
N GLU A 781 49.56 24.67 -8.44
CA GLU A 781 48.84 24.46 -7.17
C GLU A 781 47.46 23.82 -7.40
N ALA A 782 46.66 24.40 -8.30
CA ALA A 782 45.33 23.87 -8.60
C ALA A 782 45.38 22.43 -9.14
N ALA A 783 46.26 22.11 -10.09
CA ALA A 783 46.34 20.76 -10.67
C ALA A 783 46.80 19.71 -9.66
N LEU A 784 47.75 20.06 -8.80
CA LEU A 784 48.25 19.19 -7.72
C LEU A 784 47.14 18.89 -6.70
N LEU A 785 46.47 19.93 -6.20
CA LEU A 785 45.42 19.80 -5.19
C LEU A 785 44.22 18.99 -5.70
N HIS A 786 43.76 19.23 -6.93
CA HIS A 786 42.66 18.48 -7.52
C HIS A 786 43.03 17.02 -7.79
N GLY A 787 44.28 16.74 -8.20
CA GLY A 787 44.77 15.40 -8.41
C GLY A 787 44.75 14.58 -7.12
N TRP A 788 45.30 15.13 -6.04
CA TRP A 788 45.25 14.47 -4.74
C TRP A 788 43.84 14.37 -4.16
N ALA A 789 42.98 15.37 -4.39
CA ALA A 789 41.58 15.30 -3.97
C ALA A 789 40.82 14.17 -4.66
N LYS A 790 40.96 14.03 -5.99
CA LYS A 790 40.39 12.91 -6.74
C LYS A 790 40.95 11.57 -6.29
N ALA A 791 42.25 11.49 -6.00
CA ALA A 791 42.86 10.29 -5.45
C ALA A 791 42.27 9.91 -4.07
N ALA A 792 42.07 10.90 -3.19
CA ALA A 792 41.45 10.70 -1.88
C ALA A 792 40.01 10.19 -1.99
N ILE A 793 39.24 10.71 -2.95
CA ILE A 793 37.87 10.25 -3.24
C ILE A 793 37.89 8.81 -3.76
N ALA A 794 38.71 8.53 -4.77
CA ALA A 794 38.78 7.20 -5.39
C ALA A 794 39.29 6.11 -4.44
N GLN A 795 40.19 6.46 -3.53
CA GLN A 795 40.79 5.54 -2.56
C GLN A 795 40.09 5.54 -1.20
N ASN A 796 39.04 6.36 -1.03
CA ASN A 796 38.31 6.57 0.21
C ASN A 796 39.25 6.89 1.41
N ASP A 797 40.21 7.80 1.21
CA ASP A 797 41.24 8.16 2.21
C ASP A 797 40.81 9.39 3.05
N PRO A 798 40.45 9.19 4.34
CA PRO A 798 39.96 10.28 5.18
C PRO A 798 41.07 11.26 5.61
N ALA A 799 42.32 10.81 5.73
CA ALA A 799 43.41 11.67 6.20
C ALA A 799 43.75 12.74 5.17
N TRP A 800 43.78 12.37 3.88
CA TRP A 800 43.93 13.32 2.78
C TRP A 800 42.71 14.22 2.63
N ALA A 801 41.49 13.68 2.76
CA ALA A 801 40.27 14.47 2.66
C ALA A 801 40.20 15.57 3.73
N ILE A 802 40.49 15.25 4.99
CA ILE A 802 40.54 16.22 6.10
C ILE A 802 41.58 17.31 5.80
N ALA A 803 42.82 16.94 5.48
CA ALA A 803 43.88 17.92 5.22
C ALA A 803 43.56 18.86 4.04
N LEU A 804 42.96 18.33 2.97
CA LEU A 804 42.55 19.12 1.80
C LEU A 804 41.41 20.10 2.13
N LEU A 805 40.45 19.68 2.95
CA LEU A 805 39.34 20.54 3.37
C LEU A 805 39.81 21.63 4.34
N ASP A 806 40.71 21.32 5.27
CA ASP A 806 41.22 22.28 6.25
C ASP A 806 42.19 23.30 5.63
N GLU A 807 43.12 22.85 4.78
CA GLU A 807 44.25 23.68 4.31
C GLU A 807 44.09 24.24 2.89
N ALA A 808 43.21 23.68 2.08
CA ALA A 808 43.16 23.92 0.63
C ALA A 808 41.73 24.05 0.06
N SER A 809 40.69 24.04 0.88
CA SER A 809 39.28 24.05 0.44
C SER A 809 38.98 25.18 -0.56
N GLY A 810 39.47 26.40 -0.31
CA GLY A 810 39.28 27.56 -1.18
C GLY A 810 39.87 27.43 -2.59
N ALA A 811 40.90 26.60 -2.78
CA ALA A 811 41.57 26.35 -4.06
C ALA A 811 40.93 25.21 -4.88
N LEU A 812 40.02 24.43 -4.26
CA LEU A 812 39.30 23.33 -4.90
C LEU A 812 37.98 23.79 -5.53
N ARG A 813 37.66 23.19 -6.69
CA ARG A 813 36.35 23.28 -7.35
C ARG A 813 35.26 22.78 -6.40
N GLU A 814 34.11 23.45 -6.42
CA GLU A 814 33.00 23.16 -5.49
C GLU A 814 32.55 21.69 -5.54
N SER A 815 32.46 21.07 -6.73
CA SER A 815 32.05 19.67 -6.86
C SER A 815 33.02 18.73 -6.14
N VAL A 816 34.33 18.88 -6.37
CA VAL A 816 35.38 18.06 -5.76
C VAL A 816 35.40 18.26 -4.25
N ARG A 817 35.20 19.51 -3.79
CA ARG A 817 35.09 19.82 -2.37
C ARG A 817 33.93 19.07 -1.72
N TRP A 818 32.76 18.99 -2.37
CA TRP A 818 31.62 18.24 -1.85
C TRP A 818 31.85 16.73 -1.86
N ASP A 819 32.48 16.20 -2.92
CA ASP A 819 32.83 14.78 -2.98
C ASP A 819 33.81 14.38 -1.85
N LEU A 820 34.74 15.26 -1.46
CA LEU A 820 35.62 15.02 -0.31
C LEU A 820 34.85 14.86 1.01
N HIS A 821 33.72 15.54 1.20
CA HIS A 821 32.91 15.37 2.40
C HIS A 821 32.24 13.99 2.47
N LEU A 822 31.98 13.33 1.33
CA LEU A 822 31.39 11.99 1.27
C LEU A 822 32.37 10.89 1.74
N VAL A 823 33.66 11.21 1.76
CA VAL A 823 34.76 10.31 2.18
C VAL A 823 35.06 10.42 3.67
N LEU A 824 34.60 11.49 4.33
CA LEU A 824 34.90 11.73 5.72
C LEU A 824 34.24 10.67 6.64
N PRO A 825 34.89 10.30 7.75
CA PRO A 825 34.24 9.52 8.79
C PRO A 825 33.00 10.26 9.29
N ALA A 826 31.94 9.51 9.62
CA ALA A 826 30.66 10.06 10.06
C ALA A 826 30.82 11.05 11.24
N ASP A 827 31.68 10.73 12.20
CA ASP A 827 31.94 11.59 13.37
C ASP A 827 32.58 12.93 12.98
N GLU A 828 33.51 12.91 12.03
CA GLU A 828 34.21 14.12 11.56
C GLU A 828 33.27 15.02 10.74
N LEU A 829 32.48 14.41 9.84
CA LEU A 829 31.44 15.14 9.11
C LEU A 829 30.39 15.72 10.06
N GLY A 830 30.04 14.98 11.12
CA GLY A 830 29.15 15.42 12.18
C GLY A 830 29.70 16.62 12.94
N ARG A 831 31.00 16.61 13.27
CA ARG A 831 31.70 17.73 13.90
C ARG A 831 31.67 18.98 13.02
N LEU A 832 31.97 18.85 11.72
CA LEU A 832 31.91 19.96 10.75
C LEU A 832 30.49 20.54 10.62
N ALA A 833 29.47 19.69 10.58
CA ALA A 833 28.08 20.12 10.54
C ALA A 833 27.67 20.88 11.82
N ALA A 834 28.07 20.39 12.99
CA ALA A 834 27.81 21.04 14.27
C ALA A 834 28.48 22.42 14.36
N ASP A 835 29.73 22.51 13.93
CA ASP A 835 30.49 23.75 13.85
C ASP A 835 29.87 24.76 12.88
N ALA A 836 29.42 24.31 11.71
CA ALA A 836 28.71 25.14 10.75
C ALA A 836 27.38 25.68 11.32
N LEU A 837 26.63 24.85 12.06
CA LEU A 837 25.40 25.29 12.75
C LEU A 837 25.71 26.36 13.80
N ARG A 838 26.73 26.15 14.64
CA ARG A 838 27.16 27.10 15.68
C ARG A 838 27.59 28.45 15.10
N ARG A 839 28.15 28.47 13.90
CA ARG A 839 28.59 29.70 13.18
C ARG A 839 27.50 30.31 12.29
N GLU A 840 26.30 29.72 12.25
CA GLU A 840 25.22 30.10 11.33
C GLU A 840 25.64 30.08 9.84
N ASP A 841 26.52 29.15 9.47
CA ASP A 841 27.02 29.01 8.11
C ASP A 841 25.99 28.32 7.20
N GLY A 842 25.79 28.85 6.00
CA GLY A 842 24.91 28.29 4.98
C GLY A 842 25.29 26.87 4.52
N MET A 843 26.52 26.40 4.78
CA MET A 843 26.94 25.03 4.48
C MET A 843 26.29 23.98 5.39
N ALA A 844 25.79 24.36 6.58
CA ALA A 844 25.27 23.43 7.58
C ALA A 844 24.19 22.50 7.02
N HIS A 845 23.21 23.05 6.29
CA HIS A 845 22.12 22.26 5.71
C HIS A 845 22.61 21.23 4.68
N ARG A 846 23.63 21.56 3.88
CA ARG A 846 24.21 20.61 2.93
C ARG A 846 24.97 19.49 3.63
N LEU A 847 25.76 19.82 4.66
CA LEU A 847 26.49 18.82 5.46
C LEU A 847 25.54 17.85 6.17
N LEU A 848 24.44 18.35 6.74
CA LEU A 848 23.40 17.53 7.36
C LEU A 848 22.74 16.58 6.36
N ALA A 849 22.52 17.03 5.12
CA ALA A 849 21.85 16.24 4.07
C ALA A 849 22.72 15.10 3.52
N ILE A 850 24.04 15.27 3.49
CA ILE A 850 24.98 14.24 3.02
C ILE A 850 25.52 13.35 4.15
N HIS A 851 25.23 13.68 5.42
CA HIS A 851 25.71 12.89 6.55
C HIS A 851 25.17 11.45 6.47
N PRO A 852 26.05 10.42 6.48
CA PRO A 852 25.61 9.05 6.37
C PRO A 852 24.89 8.60 7.64
N GLY A 853 23.73 7.95 7.49
CA GLY A 853 23.04 7.26 8.58
C GLY A 853 22.63 8.15 9.76
N ARG A 854 22.82 7.63 10.97
CA ARG A 854 22.41 8.27 12.23
C ARG A 854 23.44 9.34 12.64
N TRP A 855 22.95 10.50 13.07
CA TRP A 855 23.82 11.56 13.56
C TRP A 855 24.49 11.19 14.88
N PRO A 856 25.79 11.49 15.05
CA PRO A 856 26.49 11.39 16.32
C PRO A 856 25.82 12.24 17.41
N GLU A 857 26.16 11.94 18.67
CA GLU A 857 25.57 12.61 19.84
C GLU A 857 25.83 14.12 19.83
N GLU A 858 27.08 14.55 19.58
CA GLU A 858 27.44 15.97 19.54
C GLU A 858 26.62 16.76 18.49
N LEU A 859 26.48 16.21 17.29
CA LEU A 859 25.68 16.82 16.23
C LEU A 859 24.20 16.88 16.62
N SER A 860 23.67 15.81 17.20
CA SER A 860 22.27 15.72 17.61
C SER A 860 21.92 16.74 18.69
N VAL A 861 22.80 16.93 19.68
CA VAL A 861 22.66 17.99 20.70
C VAL A 861 22.69 19.36 20.05
N THR A 862 23.68 19.63 19.20
CA THR A 862 23.83 20.94 18.53
C THR A 862 22.62 21.28 17.66
N VAL A 863 22.08 20.30 16.93
CA VAL A 863 20.85 20.48 16.14
C VAL A 863 19.66 20.77 17.06
N LEU A 864 19.50 20.04 18.17
CA LEU A 864 18.40 20.28 19.12
C LEU A 864 18.47 21.68 19.73
N GLU A 865 19.66 22.12 20.15
CA GLU A 865 19.89 23.47 20.66
C GLU A 865 19.57 24.53 19.59
N THR A 866 19.98 24.30 18.35
CA THR A 866 19.70 25.18 17.21
C THR A 866 18.20 25.25 16.94
N ILE A 867 17.48 24.12 16.96
CA ILE A 867 16.02 24.07 16.83
C ILE A 867 15.35 24.86 17.96
N ALA A 868 15.78 24.66 19.20
CA ALA A 868 15.23 25.34 20.37
C ALA A 868 15.48 26.85 20.34
N HIS A 869 16.62 27.28 19.83
CA HIS A 869 16.94 28.70 19.63
C HIS A 869 16.05 29.30 18.53
N ARG A 870 16.10 28.74 17.32
CA ARG A 870 15.37 29.21 16.14
C ARG A 870 13.86 29.22 16.33
N ALA A 871 13.30 28.23 17.02
CA ALA A 871 11.87 28.22 17.34
C ALA A 871 11.42 29.43 18.18
N ARG A 872 12.32 30.05 18.96
CA ARG A 872 12.04 31.25 19.74
C ARG A 872 12.40 32.54 19.02
N THR A 873 13.49 32.55 18.25
CA THR A 873 14.10 33.77 17.70
C THR A 873 13.79 34.04 16.23
N ASP A 874 13.55 33.02 15.40
CA ASP A 874 13.44 33.20 13.95
C ASP A 874 12.18 34.00 13.56
N ARG A 875 12.36 34.92 12.60
CA ARG A 875 11.26 35.63 11.94
C ARG A 875 10.61 34.82 10.81
N HIS A 876 11.31 33.84 10.26
CA HIS A 876 10.87 33.03 9.13
C HIS A 876 11.04 31.54 9.42
N THR A 877 10.00 30.74 9.18
CA THR A 877 9.91 29.36 9.69
C THR A 877 10.42 28.27 8.76
N TRP A 878 10.84 28.63 7.54
CA TRP A 878 11.23 27.65 6.52
C TRP A 878 12.52 26.90 6.90
N GLN A 879 13.55 27.61 7.41
CA GLN A 879 14.83 27.03 7.83
C GLN A 879 14.66 26.10 9.02
N LEU A 880 13.88 26.52 10.01
CA LEU A 880 13.49 25.67 11.14
C LEU A 880 12.78 24.40 10.66
N GLY A 881 11.85 24.54 9.71
CA GLY A 881 11.14 23.42 9.10
C GLY A 881 12.07 22.44 8.38
N GLU A 882 13.06 22.93 7.66
CA GLU A 882 14.06 22.11 6.96
C GLU A 882 15.00 21.38 7.92
N LEU A 883 15.44 22.05 8.97
CA LEU A 883 16.24 21.44 10.03
C LEU A 883 15.45 20.34 10.74
N CYS A 884 14.18 20.59 11.07
CA CYS A 884 13.29 19.58 11.66
C CYS A 884 13.07 18.38 10.73
N ARG A 885 12.93 18.60 9.41
CA ARG A 885 12.79 17.49 8.44
C ARG A 885 14.04 16.63 8.37
N SER A 886 15.22 17.25 8.35
CA SER A 886 16.50 16.53 8.34
C SER A 886 16.67 15.72 9.63
N ALA A 887 16.38 16.33 10.78
CA ALA A 887 16.42 15.67 12.09
C ALA A 887 15.44 14.49 12.17
N ALA A 888 14.29 14.57 11.52
CA ALA A 888 13.28 13.52 11.59
C ALA A 888 13.80 12.16 11.08
N VAL A 889 14.73 12.16 10.13
CA VAL A 889 15.29 10.96 9.50
C VAL A 889 16.59 10.51 10.17
N SER A 890 17.45 11.42 10.58
CA SER A 890 18.84 11.10 10.99
C SER A 890 19.12 11.25 12.48
N MET A 891 18.35 12.06 13.22
CA MET A 891 18.52 12.19 14.67
C MET A 891 18.21 10.85 15.36
N PRO A 892 19.00 10.43 16.38
CA PRO A 892 18.74 9.20 17.10
C PRO A 892 17.34 9.20 17.74
N PRO A 893 16.57 8.11 17.62
CA PRO A 893 15.22 8.05 18.17
C PRO A 893 15.12 8.21 19.70
N SER A 894 16.22 8.01 20.43
CA SER A 894 16.31 8.27 21.88
C SER A 894 16.01 9.72 22.27
N TYR A 895 16.14 10.67 21.33
CA TYR A 895 15.80 12.08 21.54
C TYR A 895 14.30 12.37 21.51
N ALA A 896 13.44 11.38 21.22
CA ALA A 896 11.99 11.57 21.11
C ALA A 896 11.38 12.28 22.34
N GLU A 897 11.76 11.88 23.55
CA GLU A 897 11.24 12.48 24.78
C GLU A 897 11.70 13.94 24.96
N LEU A 898 12.98 14.22 24.69
CA LEU A 898 13.54 15.58 24.80
C LEU A 898 12.87 16.54 23.82
N VAL A 899 12.70 16.13 22.56
CA VAL A 899 12.01 16.95 21.55
C VAL A 899 10.52 17.09 21.88
N GLY A 900 9.90 16.03 22.42
CA GLY A 900 8.51 16.08 22.90
C GLY A 900 8.32 17.12 24.01
N ARG A 901 9.23 17.17 25.00
CA ARG A 901 9.22 18.18 26.05
C ARG A 901 9.43 19.59 25.50
N LEU A 902 10.37 19.77 24.56
CA LEU A 902 10.59 21.06 23.90
C LEU A 902 9.33 21.54 23.15
N ALA A 903 8.66 20.65 22.40
CA ALA A 903 7.44 20.99 21.68
C ALA A 903 6.31 21.43 22.63
N LEU A 904 6.15 20.74 23.77
CA LEU A 904 5.16 21.10 24.79
C LEU A 904 5.47 22.45 25.45
N GLN A 905 6.73 22.74 25.74
CA GLN A 905 7.15 24.04 26.28
C GLN A 905 6.84 25.17 25.30
N LEU A 906 7.19 25.00 24.02
CA LEU A 906 6.95 26.01 22.98
C LEU A 906 5.44 26.25 22.73
N ASP A 907 4.59 25.23 22.90
CA ASP A 907 3.12 25.37 22.78
C ASP A 907 2.50 26.15 23.96
N GLN A 908 3.17 26.18 25.11
CA GLN A 908 2.74 26.93 26.30
C GLN A 908 3.22 28.39 26.31
N GLU A 909 4.27 28.70 25.55
CA GLU A 909 4.76 30.06 25.33
C GLU A 909 3.82 30.81 24.35
N PRO A 910 3.71 32.16 24.41
CA PRO A 910 2.99 32.97 23.42
C PRO A 910 3.78 33.03 22.10
N ALA A 911 4.06 31.86 21.51
CA ALA A 911 4.80 31.68 20.27
C ALA A 911 3.86 31.58 19.07
N ASP A 912 4.37 31.94 17.89
CA ASP A 912 3.64 31.73 16.63
C ASP A 912 3.56 30.22 16.36
N GLN A 913 2.33 29.69 16.17
CA GLN A 913 2.11 28.27 15.88
C GLN A 913 2.86 27.77 14.64
N SER A 914 3.22 28.66 13.71
CA SER A 914 4.05 28.33 12.55
C SER A 914 5.47 27.85 12.94
N ARG A 915 5.96 28.20 14.15
CA ARG A 915 7.25 27.78 14.73
C ARG A 915 7.13 26.55 15.63
N VAL A 916 5.98 26.36 16.28
CA VAL A 916 5.70 25.18 17.13
C VAL A 916 5.46 23.93 16.29
N ARG A 917 4.73 24.08 15.17
CA ARG A 917 4.31 22.95 14.34
C ARG A 917 5.48 22.09 13.82
N PRO A 918 6.57 22.64 13.24
CA PRO A 918 7.70 21.83 12.79
C PRO A 918 8.35 20.99 13.90
N VAL A 919 8.48 21.55 15.11
CA VAL A 919 9.06 20.85 16.27
C VAL A 919 8.12 19.76 16.77
N ALA A 920 6.82 20.03 16.83
CA ALA A 920 5.82 19.03 17.17
C ALA A 920 5.74 17.91 16.13
N ASP A 921 5.98 18.21 14.85
CA ASP A 921 6.01 17.22 13.77
C ASP A 921 7.26 16.34 13.91
N LEU A 922 8.43 16.92 14.18
CA LEU A 922 9.66 16.19 14.51
C LEU A 922 9.47 15.26 15.72
N ALA A 923 8.90 15.75 16.82
CA ALA A 923 8.64 14.95 18.02
C ALA A 923 7.81 13.69 17.71
N ARG A 924 6.76 13.84 16.89
CA ARG A 924 5.91 12.72 16.48
C ARG A 924 6.66 11.72 15.60
N THR A 925 7.51 12.18 14.69
CA THR A 925 8.32 11.27 13.87
C THR A 925 9.36 10.53 14.72
N LEU A 926 10.07 11.20 15.63
CA LEU A 926 11.06 10.53 16.49
C LEU A 926 10.41 9.51 17.41
N THR A 927 9.25 9.85 17.99
CA THR A 927 8.45 8.91 18.80
C THR A 927 8.05 7.69 17.97
N PHE A 928 7.53 7.90 16.76
CA PHE A 928 7.19 6.81 15.84
C PHE A 928 8.40 5.91 15.54
N ARG A 929 9.56 6.51 15.25
CA ARG A 929 10.80 5.77 14.95
C ARG A 929 11.29 5.01 16.17
N HIS A 930 11.21 5.60 17.35
CA HIS A 930 11.65 4.98 18.59
C HIS A 930 10.85 3.70 18.87
N GLU A 931 9.53 3.79 18.81
CA GLU A 931 8.64 2.63 18.96
C GLU A 931 8.87 1.59 17.86
N MET A 932 9.01 2.04 16.61
CA MET A 932 9.30 1.15 15.47
C MET A 932 10.54 0.30 15.71
N PHE A 933 11.63 0.88 16.21
CA PHE A 933 12.84 0.10 16.50
C PHE A 933 12.70 -0.76 17.76
N GLN A 934 11.91 -0.35 18.75
CA GLN A 934 11.60 -1.17 19.93
C GLN A 934 10.78 -2.43 19.59
N GLU A 935 9.93 -2.37 18.56
CA GLU A 935 9.14 -3.53 18.12
C GLU A 935 9.99 -4.68 17.55
N PHE A 936 11.24 -4.40 17.18
CA PHE A 936 12.22 -5.41 16.75
C PHE A 936 12.99 -6.03 17.92
N ALA A 937 12.88 -5.51 19.15
CA ALA A 937 13.60 -6.00 20.32
C ALA A 937 13.26 -7.47 20.62
#